data_AF-A0A952WIF2-F1
#
_entry.id   AF-A0A952WIF2-F1
#
_cell.length_a   1.000
_cell.length_b   1.000
_cell.length_c   1.000
_cell.angle_alpha   90.00
_cell.angle_beta   90.00
_cell.angle_gamma   90.00
#
_symmetry.space_group_name_H-M   'P 1'
#
loop_
_entity.id
_entity.type
_entity.pdbx_description
1 polymer ?
#
loop_
_entity_poly.entity_id
_entity_poly.type
_entity_poly.pdbx_seq_one_letter_code
_entity_poly.pdbx_strand_id
1 'polypeptide(L)'
;MQIRKNNRSNLVTVGTLVALCGGAASTLAQLGAFPASDFESKSVLPFQLELAINAKAPTTMSATLMRAGIVRAMHGTQNCYASNLTAEQWQNLLDQFQFLPITQTPMDPDDPFGDRFNVDTFKWGPTGSANSLYPANAASLAILTVSFPNDGVTWGLANSGFATGANALGASLTSQFTDLDRGREYLRACLGSWRKYGGITYTEVADNNTAMDNSSTHNNARGDIRIGGISLNGQSGVLAYNCFPASGGLAGSLTGGDMVINTAYFNDAGSFNSTTNNYRYFRNTCTHEHGHGLGFIHQVPCNSTKLMEPFIQTSTDAVRVDDRRALGRSYGDRYSGNQSLGTAVNFGDLAARSIAARDLSLNGYWNNGSNATGADYFKFTLSGTQNIKIITTPTGGTYTTGQQSNSCTGTTTGYATSSLGDLAYELTNDDGTVSIGLVNATSLGAAESFTFTNLPAGSYALRVWDNNAANLTGGSNPNTIVQLYDLEIQAGTNIYADPYANAGINKRIAANTTCYFIGDINSQATETRTAVLLNRYEWDLDGDGVFEVGVAPAASVPKPTFTYVSNGTYPVTLRVRDNQNKTGTDTIYVSVYGATTTFTGNAVSGDQGTILPFTMIGTNLKNVTSSSMVQVTTGTGVTVTGTPIPNSLGTQVTGLSFVIAADASLGGHNVRVSNSDGNSTNVNFLTVTQAPVACPGDLNNDTFVDDADFVLFAAAYDLLDCNDPSMPVGCPADLNNDGLVDDSDFVIFATAYDAFLCP
;
A
#
# COMPACT_ATOMS: atom_id res chain seq x y z
N MET A 1 69.36 7.27 -31.22
CA MET A 1 70.25 6.12 -31.50
C MET A 1 69.36 4.93 -31.86
N GLN A 2 69.43 4.47 -33.11
CA GLN A 2 68.63 3.36 -33.66
C GLN A 2 69.44 2.07 -33.55
N ILE A 3 68.89 1.01 -32.94
CA ILE A 3 69.31 -0.40 -33.03
C ILE A 3 68.00 -1.22 -32.90
N ARG A 4 67.26 -1.59 -33.99
CA ARG A 4 67.31 -2.84 -34.80
C ARG A 4 67.71 -4.08 -33.97
N LYS A 5 67.10 -5.27 -33.99
CA LYS A 5 66.14 -5.96 -34.86
C LYS A 5 65.91 -7.35 -34.21
N ASN A 6 64.73 -7.96 -34.46
CA ASN A 6 64.46 -9.42 -34.55
C ASN A 6 64.50 -10.23 -33.23
N ASN A 7 63.64 -11.22 -32.96
CA ASN A 7 62.92 -12.16 -33.81
C ASN A 7 61.66 -12.70 -33.12
N ARG A 8 60.62 -13.01 -33.91
CA ARG A 8 59.56 -13.96 -33.56
C ARG A 8 60.17 -15.35 -33.38
N SER A 9 59.74 -16.13 -32.39
CA SER A 9 59.67 -17.60 -32.44
C SER A 9 58.82 -18.12 -31.29
N ASN A 10 57.93 -19.05 -31.62
CA ASN A 10 56.96 -19.68 -30.74
C ASN A 10 57.58 -20.62 -29.70
N LEU A 11 56.85 -20.74 -28.58
CA LEU A 11 56.61 -21.92 -27.72
C LEU A 11 57.81 -22.63 -27.07
N VAL A 12 57.87 -22.54 -25.73
CA VAL A 12 57.91 -23.74 -24.86
C VAL A 12 56.95 -23.53 -23.69
N THR A 13 55.93 -24.37 -23.65
CA THR A 13 54.99 -24.58 -22.54
C THR A 13 55.58 -25.56 -21.51
N VAL A 14 55.03 -25.49 -20.29
CA VAL A 14 54.91 -26.52 -19.22
C VAL A 14 55.93 -26.49 -18.06
N GLY A 15 55.38 -26.48 -16.84
CA GLY A 15 55.96 -27.01 -15.59
C GLY A 15 56.67 -25.94 -14.76
N THR A 16 56.30 -25.62 -13.52
CA THR A 16 55.92 -26.50 -12.41
C THR A 16 55.32 -25.63 -11.30
N LEU A 17 54.09 -25.91 -10.85
CA LEU A 17 53.62 -25.72 -9.46
C LEU A 17 52.15 -26.16 -9.36
N VAL A 18 51.94 -27.48 -9.37
CA VAL A 18 50.87 -28.13 -8.60
C VAL A 18 51.46 -29.41 -8.00
N ALA A 19 51.55 -29.42 -6.67
CA ALA A 19 51.50 -30.56 -5.75
C ALA A 19 52.02 -29.99 -4.41
N LEU A 20 51.18 -29.80 -3.40
CA LEU A 20 50.78 -30.88 -2.50
C LEU A 20 49.56 -30.47 -1.66
N CYS A 21 48.51 -31.29 -1.73
CA CYS A 21 47.58 -31.63 -0.64
C CYS A 21 47.02 -33.02 -1.01
N GLY A 22 47.36 -34.15 -0.38
CA GLY A 22 48.24 -34.42 0.75
C GLY A 22 48.58 -35.93 0.88
N GLY A 23 49.38 -36.28 1.89
CA GLY A 23 49.70 -37.68 2.26
C GLY A 23 51.17 -37.94 2.58
N ALA A 24 51.50 -37.83 3.88
CA ALA A 24 52.69 -38.31 4.63
C ALA A 24 54.07 -38.50 3.93
N ALA A 25 55.04 -37.73 4.47
CA ALA A 25 56.47 -37.98 4.63
C ALA A 25 57.38 -38.13 3.38
N SER A 26 58.26 -37.14 3.18
CA SER A 26 59.70 -37.31 3.46
C SER A 26 60.50 -36.02 3.23
N THR A 27 61.13 -35.53 4.30
CA THR A 27 62.47 -34.93 4.38
C THR A 27 63.02 -33.98 3.29
N LEU A 28 63.48 -32.83 3.81
CA LEU A 28 64.64 -32.03 3.37
C LEU A 28 64.53 -31.27 2.04
N ALA A 29 64.29 -29.96 2.13
CA ALA A 29 65.32 -28.95 1.85
C ALA A 29 64.82 -27.54 2.23
N GLN A 30 65.38 -26.99 3.31
CA GLN A 30 65.49 -25.53 3.46
C GLN A 30 66.45 -24.99 2.40
N LEU A 31 65.96 -24.13 1.51
CA LEU A 31 66.72 -23.15 0.74
C LEU A 31 65.71 -22.02 0.50
N GLY A 32 65.66 -20.94 1.26
CA GLY A 32 66.72 -19.97 1.51
C GLY A 32 66.06 -18.63 1.21
N ALA A 33 66.08 -17.69 2.16
CA ALA A 33 65.46 -16.39 2.01
C ALA A 33 65.96 -15.71 0.72
N PHE A 34 65.05 -15.40 -0.21
CA PHE A 34 65.34 -14.55 -1.37
C PHE A 34 64.81 -13.13 -1.10
N PRO A 35 65.61 -12.10 -1.45
CA PRO A 35 65.33 -10.73 -1.06
C PRO A 35 64.14 -10.18 -1.84
N ALA A 36 63.42 -9.25 -1.21
CA ALA A 36 62.20 -8.61 -1.73
C ALA A 36 62.38 -7.83 -3.05
N SER A 37 63.53 -7.91 -3.70
CA SER A 37 63.88 -7.21 -4.95
C SER A 37 63.65 -8.02 -6.24
N ASP A 38 63.35 -9.32 -6.17
CA ASP A 38 63.15 -10.16 -7.38
C ASP A 38 61.68 -10.45 -7.75
N PHE A 39 60.71 -9.82 -7.06
CA PHE A 39 59.30 -9.86 -7.48
C PHE A 39 58.97 -8.85 -8.60
N GLU A 40 59.95 -8.04 -9.00
CA GLU A 40 59.77 -7.13 -10.13
C GLU A 40 60.04 -7.87 -11.44
N SER A 41 58.93 -8.24 -12.07
CA SER A 41 58.72 -8.43 -13.51
C SER A 41 58.25 -9.83 -13.93
N LYS A 42 56.92 -9.89 -14.11
CA LYS A 42 56.15 -10.80 -14.97
C LYS A 42 55.72 -12.14 -14.36
N SER A 43 55.05 -12.10 -13.21
CA SER A 43 53.88 -12.96 -13.00
C SER A 43 52.75 -12.43 -13.90
N VAL A 44 52.28 -13.24 -14.85
CA VAL A 44 51.19 -12.81 -15.74
C VAL A 44 49.88 -13.06 -15.00
N LEU A 45 49.39 -12.05 -14.31
CA LEU A 45 47.97 -11.98 -13.98
C LEU A 45 47.19 -11.91 -15.31
N PRO A 46 45.98 -12.48 -15.39
CA PRO A 46 45.15 -12.36 -16.59
C PRO A 46 45.05 -10.89 -17.01
N PHE A 47 45.16 -10.61 -18.32
CA PHE A 47 45.23 -9.25 -18.88
C PHE A 47 44.18 -8.28 -18.31
N GLN A 48 42.98 -8.78 -18.02
CA GLN A 48 41.88 -8.02 -17.43
C GLN A 48 42.18 -7.58 -15.98
N LEU A 49 42.74 -8.47 -15.16
CA LEU A 49 43.14 -8.14 -13.79
C LEU A 49 44.35 -7.19 -13.78
N GLU A 50 45.26 -7.36 -14.73
CA GLU A 50 46.42 -6.50 -14.92
C GLU A 50 46.00 -5.08 -15.35
N LEU A 51 45.01 -4.95 -16.23
CA LEU A 51 44.35 -3.69 -16.58
C LEU A 51 43.70 -3.03 -15.37
N ALA A 52 42.94 -3.78 -14.56
CA ALA A 52 42.25 -3.26 -13.39
C ALA A 52 43.22 -2.78 -12.29
N ILE A 53 44.32 -3.51 -12.05
CA ILE A 53 45.35 -3.10 -11.09
C ILE A 53 46.06 -1.83 -11.57
N ASN A 54 46.41 -1.77 -12.86
CA ASN A 54 47.06 -0.59 -13.43
C ASN A 54 46.13 0.63 -13.49
N ALA A 55 44.82 0.43 -13.66
CA ALA A 55 43.82 1.50 -13.65
C ALA A 55 43.56 2.07 -12.24
N LYS A 56 43.75 1.26 -11.18
CA LYS A 56 43.44 1.64 -9.79
C LYS A 56 44.65 2.12 -9.00
N ALA A 57 45.85 1.77 -9.43
CA ALA A 57 47.10 2.11 -8.75
C ALA A 57 47.57 3.52 -9.11
N PRO A 58 47.64 4.47 -8.16
CA PRO A 58 48.08 5.84 -8.44
C PRO A 58 49.56 5.94 -8.86
N THR A 59 50.36 4.88 -8.59
CA THR A 59 51.75 4.77 -9.01
C THR A 59 52.11 3.32 -9.35
N THR A 60 53.13 3.14 -10.18
CA THR A 60 53.66 1.81 -10.56
C THR A 60 54.06 0.97 -9.34
N MET A 61 54.63 1.61 -8.30
CA MET A 61 55.00 0.93 -7.05
C MET A 61 53.76 0.44 -6.27
N SER A 62 52.66 1.19 -6.27
CA SER A 62 51.40 0.76 -5.65
C SER A 62 50.72 -0.38 -6.43
N ALA A 63 50.88 -0.41 -7.75
CA ALA A 63 50.44 -1.53 -8.57
C ALA A 63 51.21 -2.80 -8.19
N THR A 64 52.54 -2.71 -8.03
CA THR A 64 53.40 -3.82 -7.60
C THR A 64 53.02 -4.32 -6.21
N LEU A 65 52.74 -3.43 -5.25
CA LEU A 65 52.28 -3.80 -3.91
C LEU A 65 50.90 -4.46 -3.92
N MET A 66 49.96 -4.00 -4.76
CA MET A 66 48.65 -4.65 -4.94
C MET A 66 48.78 -6.05 -5.55
N ARG A 67 49.62 -6.23 -6.57
CA ARG A 67 49.93 -7.56 -7.13
C ARG A 67 50.47 -8.50 -6.05
N ALA A 68 51.46 -8.03 -5.29
CA ALA A 68 52.06 -8.80 -4.22
C ALA A 68 51.06 -9.13 -3.10
N GLY A 69 50.15 -8.21 -2.77
CA GLY A 69 49.07 -8.42 -1.80
C GLY A 69 48.07 -9.49 -2.24
N ILE A 70 47.67 -9.47 -3.52
CA ILE A 70 46.74 -10.45 -4.10
C ILE A 70 47.38 -11.84 -4.13
N VAL A 71 48.61 -11.96 -4.61
CA VAL A 71 49.34 -13.24 -4.65
C VAL A 71 49.60 -13.78 -3.24
N ARG A 72 49.94 -12.90 -2.28
CA ARG A 72 50.17 -13.28 -0.87
C ARG A 72 48.87 -13.68 -0.16
N ALA A 73 47.75 -13.04 -0.48
CA ALA A 73 46.42 -13.42 0.00
C ALA A 73 46.00 -14.79 -0.53
N MET A 74 46.21 -15.06 -1.82
CA MET A 74 45.95 -16.38 -2.42
C MET A 74 46.82 -17.48 -1.78
N HIS A 75 48.09 -17.19 -1.51
CA HIS A 75 49.04 -18.09 -0.84
C HIS A 75 48.72 -18.35 0.65
N GLY A 76 47.92 -17.48 1.29
CA GLY A 76 47.48 -17.63 2.68
C GLY A 76 46.23 -18.49 2.86
N THR A 77 45.56 -18.87 1.77
CA THR A 77 44.34 -19.69 1.83
C THR A 77 44.66 -21.19 1.80
N GLN A 78 43.92 -22.00 2.56
CA GLN A 78 44.08 -23.48 2.58
C GLN A 78 43.49 -24.17 1.34
N ASN A 79 43.04 -23.42 0.33
CA ASN A 79 42.35 -23.94 -0.85
C ASN A 79 43.34 -24.11 -2.02
N CYS A 80 43.38 -25.28 -2.65
CA CYS A 80 44.15 -25.51 -3.87
C CYS A 80 43.34 -25.12 -5.11
N TYR A 81 43.85 -24.17 -5.91
CA TYR A 81 43.22 -23.76 -7.17
C TYR A 81 43.94 -24.37 -8.36
N ALA A 82 43.17 -24.89 -9.34
CA ALA A 82 43.72 -25.39 -10.60
C ALA A 82 44.30 -24.25 -11.45
N SER A 83 45.32 -24.52 -12.26
CA SER A 83 45.97 -23.50 -13.12
C SER A 83 45.12 -23.10 -14.35
N ASN A 84 44.04 -23.84 -14.62
CA ASN A 84 43.17 -23.68 -15.77
C ASN A 84 41.69 -23.71 -15.33
N LEU A 85 41.32 -22.82 -14.42
CA LEU A 85 39.94 -22.68 -13.95
C LEU A 85 38.97 -22.52 -15.13
N THR A 86 37.87 -23.28 -15.10
CA THR A 86 36.77 -23.09 -16.05
C THR A 86 36.10 -21.73 -15.83
N ALA A 87 35.33 -21.24 -16.81
CA ALA A 87 34.62 -19.96 -16.69
C ALA A 87 33.69 -19.91 -15.45
N GLU A 88 33.05 -21.03 -15.11
CA GLU A 88 32.24 -21.16 -13.88
C GLU A 88 33.09 -21.16 -12.61
N GLN A 89 34.25 -21.82 -12.62
CA GLN A 89 35.17 -21.78 -11.46
C GLN A 89 35.79 -20.40 -11.26
N TRP A 90 35.98 -19.65 -12.36
CA TRP A 90 36.38 -18.25 -12.30
C TRP A 90 35.28 -17.36 -11.74
N GLN A 91 34.03 -17.54 -12.20
CA GLN A 91 32.87 -16.82 -11.68
C GLN A 91 32.67 -17.08 -10.18
N ASN A 92 32.81 -18.33 -9.74
CA ASN A 92 32.70 -18.68 -8.33
C ASN A 92 33.78 -18.02 -7.46
N LEU A 93 35.00 -17.87 -7.99
CA LEU A 93 36.12 -17.21 -7.30
C LEU A 93 35.92 -15.69 -7.24
N LEU A 94 35.36 -15.08 -8.29
CA LEU A 94 34.97 -13.67 -8.30
C LEU A 94 33.82 -13.38 -7.32
N ASP A 95 32.83 -14.27 -7.26
CA ASP A 95 31.69 -14.18 -6.35
C ASP A 95 32.12 -14.36 -4.88
N GLN A 96 33.03 -15.31 -4.61
CA GLN A 96 33.47 -15.65 -3.25
C GLN A 96 34.33 -14.54 -2.60
N PHE A 97 35.09 -13.79 -3.39
CA PHE A 97 35.88 -12.65 -2.90
C PHE A 97 35.21 -11.29 -3.15
N GLN A 98 33.96 -11.29 -3.65
CA GLN A 98 33.16 -10.09 -3.94
C GLN A 98 33.94 -9.08 -4.81
N PHE A 99 34.69 -9.58 -5.79
CA PHE A 99 35.33 -8.68 -6.74
C PHE A 99 34.28 -8.14 -7.69
N LEU A 100 34.10 -6.82 -7.69
CA LEU A 100 33.23 -6.15 -8.64
C LEU A 100 33.63 -6.49 -10.08
N PRO A 101 32.67 -6.75 -10.99
CA PRO A 101 32.91 -6.82 -12.42
C PRO A 101 33.63 -5.54 -12.90
N ILE A 102 34.52 -5.68 -13.89
CA ILE A 102 35.33 -4.58 -14.47
C ILE A 102 34.50 -3.44 -15.10
N THR A 103 33.17 -3.53 -15.10
CA THR A 103 32.26 -2.50 -15.62
C THR A 103 31.60 -1.64 -14.55
N GLN A 104 32.01 -1.71 -13.28
CA GLN A 104 31.53 -0.78 -12.25
C GLN A 104 32.67 -0.22 -11.39
N THR A 105 33.29 0.84 -11.91
CA THR A 105 33.98 1.88 -11.12
C THR A 105 33.58 3.26 -11.67
N PRO A 106 33.59 4.30 -10.82
CA PRO A 106 32.58 5.35 -10.72
C PRO A 106 32.59 6.35 -11.87
N MET A 107 31.41 6.94 -12.09
CA MET A 107 31.14 8.24 -12.75
C MET A 107 32.14 8.60 -13.87
N ASP A 108 31.71 8.40 -15.11
CA ASP A 108 32.35 8.98 -16.30
C ASP A 108 32.61 10.48 -16.07
N PRO A 109 33.88 10.92 -15.95
CA PRO A 109 34.22 12.33 -15.83
C PRO A 109 33.99 13.11 -17.14
N ASP A 110 33.77 12.39 -18.24
CA ASP A 110 33.65 12.92 -19.60
C ASP A 110 32.23 12.79 -20.18
N ASP A 111 31.19 12.49 -19.38
CA ASP A 111 29.80 12.73 -19.80
C ASP A 111 29.55 14.24 -19.82
N PRO A 112 29.52 14.90 -21.00
CA PRO A 112 29.37 16.35 -21.09
C PRO A 112 27.95 16.81 -20.74
N PHE A 113 27.05 15.90 -20.34
CA PHE A 113 25.64 16.20 -20.15
C PHE A 113 25.03 15.84 -18.79
N GLY A 114 25.82 15.39 -17.81
CA GLY A 114 25.41 15.23 -16.41
C GLY A 114 24.23 14.28 -16.17
N ASP A 115 23.90 14.06 -14.89
CA ASP A 115 22.65 13.41 -14.50
C ASP A 115 21.44 14.17 -15.07
N ARG A 116 20.48 13.42 -15.62
CA ARG A 116 19.30 13.94 -16.33
C ARG A 116 18.09 13.43 -15.56
N PHE A 117 17.31 14.31 -14.95
CA PHE A 117 16.54 14.05 -13.71
C PHE A 117 17.41 13.45 -12.59
N ASN A 118 17.53 14.19 -11.50
CA ASN A 118 18.56 13.90 -10.49
C ASN A 118 17.92 13.11 -9.35
N VAL A 119 18.42 11.90 -9.17
CA VAL A 119 18.00 11.00 -8.10
C VAL A 119 19.22 10.60 -7.29
N ASP A 120 18.99 10.36 -6.01
CA ASP A 120 19.96 9.80 -5.10
C ASP A 120 20.28 8.34 -5.47
N THR A 121 21.33 7.76 -4.88
CA THR A 121 21.77 6.40 -5.21
C THR A 121 20.76 5.34 -4.80
N PHE A 122 20.03 5.58 -3.70
CA PHE A 122 19.13 4.61 -3.10
C PHE A 122 17.71 5.16 -2.99
N LYS A 123 16.77 4.22 -3.02
CA LYS A 123 15.34 4.48 -2.82
C LYS A 123 14.80 3.59 -1.70
N TRP A 124 13.54 3.81 -1.36
CA TRP A 124 12.81 2.86 -0.54
C TRP A 124 12.52 1.56 -1.28
N GLY A 125 12.73 0.43 -0.59
CA GLY A 125 12.33 -0.90 -1.04
C GLY A 125 10.83 -1.19 -0.83
N PRO A 126 10.37 -2.39 -1.23
CA PRO A 126 8.97 -2.77 -1.18
C PRO A 126 8.42 -2.94 0.25
N THR A 127 9.28 -2.99 1.27
CA THR A 127 8.91 -3.19 2.68
C THR A 127 9.41 -2.05 3.58
N GLY A 128 9.44 -0.82 3.07
CA GLY A 128 9.73 0.37 3.89
C GLY A 128 11.17 0.55 4.35
N SER A 129 12.15 -0.21 3.82
CA SER A 129 13.57 -0.03 4.14
C SER A 129 14.35 0.48 2.93
N ALA A 130 15.30 1.38 3.14
CA ALA A 130 16.21 1.90 2.10
C ALA A 130 17.65 1.53 2.43
N ASN A 131 18.35 0.90 1.49
CA ASN A 131 19.75 0.48 1.60
C ASN A 131 20.29 0.08 0.21
N SER A 132 21.51 -0.47 0.18
CA SER A 132 22.18 -0.86 -1.06
C SER A 132 21.48 -1.95 -1.89
N LEU A 133 20.52 -2.67 -1.32
CA LEU A 133 19.69 -3.64 -2.05
C LEU A 133 18.63 -2.96 -2.92
N TYR A 134 18.34 -1.68 -2.67
CA TYR A 134 17.29 -0.91 -3.35
C TYR A 134 17.89 0.30 -4.05
N PRO A 135 18.63 0.07 -5.15
CA PRO A 135 19.17 1.18 -5.92
C PRO A 135 18.03 1.98 -6.56
N ALA A 136 18.25 3.27 -6.75
CA ALA A 136 17.28 4.15 -7.43
C ALA A 136 17.02 3.71 -8.88
N ASN A 137 17.71 2.68 -9.41
CA ASN A 137 17.37 2.11 -10.70
C ASN A 137 16.14 1.24 -10.79
N ALA A 138 15.55 0.87 -9.65
CA ALA A 138 14.89 -0.42 -9.62
C ALA A 138 13.56 -0.46 -10.39
N ALA A 139 12.96 0.69 -10.70
CA ALA A 139 11.62 0.81 -11.28
C ALA A 139 10.61 -0.15 -10.62
N SER A 140 10.65 -0.22 -9.29
CA SER A 140 9.89 -1.19 -8.50
C SER A 140 9.12 -0.55 -7.37
N LEU A 141 7.96 -1.12 -7.04
CA LEU A 141 7.06 -0.50 -6.09
C LEU A 141 7.68 -0.32 -4.69
N ALA A 142 7.15 0.66 -3.95
CA ALA A 142 7.41 0.84 -2.53
C ALA A 142 6.11 0.92 -1.73
N ILE A 143 6.04 0.15 -0.65
CA ILE A 143 4.96 0.21 0.33
C ILE A 143 5.54 0.90 1.55
N LEU A 144 5.05 2.11 1.81
CA LEU A 144 5.59 3.00 2.84
C LEU A 144 4.56 3.23 3.93
N THR A 145 5.04 3.27 5.15
CA THR A 145 4.26 3.70 6.29
C THR A 145 4.59 5.15 6.63
N VAL A 146 3.59 5.91 7.06
CA VAL A 146 3.74 7.33 7.41
C VAL A 146 3.24 7.56 8.82
N SER A 147 3.90 8.40 9.60
CA SER A 147 3.38 8.80 10.91
C SER A 147 3.63 10.27 11.22
N PHE A 148 2.86 10.78 12.17
CA PHE A 148 2.97 12.14 12.67
C PHE A 148 3.36 12.08 14.15
N PRO A 149 4.60 12.45 14.54
CA PRO A 149 4.97 12.58 15.94
C PRO A 149 4.06 13.61 16.64
N ASN A 150 3.82 13.40 17.93
CA ASN A 150 3.08 14.34 18.76
C ASN A 150 3.86 15.66 18.90
N ASP A 151 3.15 16.75 19.17
CA ASP A 151 3.81 17.99 19.56
C ASP A 151 4.61 17.79 20.87
N GLY A 152 5.72 18.52 21.01
CA GLY A 152 6.65 18.37 22.13
C GLY A 152 7.81 17.39 21.89
N VAL A 153 7.69 16.46 20.94
CA VAL A 153 8.77 15.52 20.56
C VAL A 153 9.97 16.29 20.00
N THR A 154 11.20 15.96 20.41
CA THR A 154 12.41 16.58 19.83
C THR A 154 12.51 16.31 18.33
N TRP A 155 12.57 17.36 17.54
CA TRP A 155 12.52 17.34 16.09
C TRP A 155 13.64 18.14 15.45
N GLY A 156 14.00 17.77 14.23
CA GLY A 156 15.16 18.26 13.50
C GLY A 156 16.45 17.50 13.83
N LEU A 157 17.39 17.50 12.89
CA LEU A 157 18.70 16.86 13.04
C LEU A 157 19.81 17.92 13.12
N ALA A 158 20.69 17.83 14.12
CA ALA A 158 21.74 18.83 14.33
C ALA A 158 22.73 18.96 13.16
N ASN A 159 22.97 17.86 12.43
CA ASN A 159 23.82 17.83 11.24
C ASN A 159 23.15 18.41 9.98
N SER A 160 21.88 18.81 10.05
CA SER A 160 21.21 19.53 8.96
C SER A 160 21.74 20.94 8.74
N GLY A 161 22.44 21.51 9.73
CA GLY A 161 22.79 22.94 9.76
C GLY A 161 21.63 23.84 10.20
N PHE A 162 20.46 23.26 10.47
CA PHE A 162 19.28 23.95 10.99
C PHE A 162 19.07 23.67 12.48
N ALA A 163 18.16 24.45 13.08
CA ALA A 163 17.81 24.29 14.48
C ALA A 163 17.14 22.94 14.76
N THR A 164 17.28 22.46 15.99
CA THR A 164 16.45 21.40 16.57
C THR A 164 15.52 22.01 17.62
N GLY A 165 14.34 21.44 17.82
CA GLY A 165 13.34 21.99 18.73
C GLY A 165 12.19 21.03 19.02
N ALA A 166 11.24 21.46 19.85
CA ALA A 166 10.03 20.68 20.10
C ALA A 166 9.10 20.75 18.87
N ASN A 167 8.68 19.59 18.38
CA ASN A 167 7.68 19.49 17.31
C ASN A 167 6.43 20.31 17.67
N ALA A 168 5.94 21.07 16.70
CA ALA A 168 4.79 21.98 16.85
C ALA A 168 3.88 21.93 15.61
N LEU A 169 4.01 20.90 14.77
CA LEU A 169 3.22 20.78 13.55
C LEU A 169 1.73 20.61 13.85
N GLY A 170 1.37 19.82 14.87
CA GLY A 170 -0.03 19.56 15.20
C GLY A 170 -0.76 20.84 15.61
N ALA A 171 -0.18 21.62 16.50
CA ALA A 171 -0.68 22.92 16.93
C ALA A 171 -0.79 23.90 15.76
N SER A 172 0.21 23.94 14.87
CA SER A 172 0.21 24.82 13.70
C SER A 172 -0.90 24.48 12.72
N LEU A 173 -1.09 23.18 12.43
CA LEU A 173 -2.18 22.70 11.57
C LEU A 173 -3.55 22.98 12.19
N THR A 174 -3.71 22.74 13.49
CA THR A 174 -4.96 22.99 14.21
C THR A 174 -5.32 24.48 14.16
N SER A 175 -4.34 25.36 14.41
CA SER A 175 -4.54 26.81 14.34
C SER A 175 -4.98 27.25 12.94
N GLN A 176 -4.31 26.74 11.89
CA GLN A 176 -4.57 27.20 10.52
C GLN A 176 -5.84 26.61 9.91
N PHE A 177 -6.10 25.32 10.14
CA PHE A 177 -7.19 24.60 9.48
C PHE A 177 -8.41 24.41 10.38
N THR A 178 -8.38 24.94 11.61
CA THR A 178 -9.39 24.79 12.70
C THR A 178 -9.57 23.36 13.21
N ASP A 179 -8.96 22.39 12.54
CA ASP A 179 -9.00 20.97 12.87
C ASP A 179 -7.67 20.32 12.45
N LEU A 180 -7.11 19.48 13.33
CA LEU A 180 -5.84 18.81 13.09
C LEU A 180 -5.88 17.87 11.88
N ASP A 181 -6.95 17.07 11.75
CA ASP A 181 -7.05 16.08 10.68
C ASP A 181 -7.26 16.75 9.33
N ARG A 182 -7.95 17.90 9.29
CA ARG A 182 -8.03 18.70 8.06
C ARG A 182 -6.66 19.14 7.54
N GLY A 183 -5.77 19.58 8.44
CA GLY A 183 -4.39 19.92 8.08
C GLY A 183 -3.57 18.71 7.65
N ARG A 184 -3.70 17.58 8.37
CA ARG A 184 -3.07 16.31 7.98
C ARG A 184 -3.59 15.79 6.64
N GLU A 185 -4.86 15.99 6.31
CA GLU A 185 -5.42 15.55 5.04
C GLU A 185 -4.78 16.28 3.84
N TYR A 186 -4.37 17.54 3.99
CA TYR A 186 -3.55 18.21 2.97
C TYR A 186 -2.17 17.58 2.82
N LEU A 187 -1.53 17.19 3.92
CA LEU A 187 -0.25 16.45 3.87
C LEU A 187 -0.43 15.08 3.20
N ARG A 188 -1.50 14.35 3.52
CA ARG A 188 -1.88 13.09 2.88
C ARG A 188 -2.14 13.28 1.38
N ALA A 189 -2.76 14.39 0.97
CA ALA A 189 -2.97 14.70 -0.45
C ALA A 189 -1.65 14.99 -1.19
N CYS A 190 -0.63 15.53 -0.52
CA CYS A 190 0.73 15.68 -1.08
C CYS A 190 1.35 14.31 -1.36
N LEU A 191 1.26 13.37 -0.42
CA LEU A 191 1.70 11.98 -0.62
C LEU A 191 0.90 11.30 -1.74
N GLY A 192 -0.42 11.51 -1.76
CA GLY A 192 -1.32 11.04 -2.81
C GLY A 192 -0.97 11.54 -4.22
N SER A 193 -0.32 12.71 -4.33
CA SER A 193 0.17 13.25 -5.61
C SER A 193 1.29 12.41 -6.20
N TRP A 194 2.14 11.81 -5.36
CA TRP A 194 3.17 10.87 -5.81
C TRP A 194 2.58 9.50 -6.15
N ARG A 195 1.64 8.99 -5.33
CA ARG A 195 0.87 7.76 -5.62
C ARG A 195 0.12 7.82 -6.96
N LYS A 196 -0.33 9.01 -7.37
CA LYS A 196 -1.04 9.20 -8.65
C LYS A 196 -0.23 8.75 -9.87
N TYR A 197 1.09 8.95 -9.83
CA TYR A 197 1.95 8.72 -10.97
C TYR A 197 2.92 7.55 -10.78
N GLY A 198 3.37 7.29 -9.54
CA GLY A 198 4.39 6.30 -9.25
C GLY A 198 3.88 5.06 -8.52
N GLY A 199 4.70 4.01 -8.53
CA GLY A 199 4.47 2.74 -7.84
C GLY A 199 4.65 2.85 -6.34
N ILE A 200 3.96 3.79 -5.68
CA ILE A 200 4.11 4.04 -4.25
C ILE A 200 2.75 4.01 -3.57
N THR A 201 2.67 3.24 -2.49
CA THR A 201 1.50 3.21 -1.62
C THR A 201 1.87 3.67 -0.22
N TYR A 202 0.95 4.35 0.46
CA TYR A 202 1.15 4.87 1.79
C TYR A 202 0.08 4.36 2.76
N THR A 203 0.51 3.98 3.96
CA THR A 203 -0.39 3.68 5.09
C THR A 203 0.03 4.46 6.32
N GLU A 204 -0.85 5.31 6.83
CA GLU A 204 -0.60 6.01 8.09
C GLU A 204 -0.66 5.04 9.28
N VAL A 205 0.37 5.07 10.13
CA VAL A 205 0.52 4.24 11.33
C VAL A 205 0.73 5.11 12.58
N ALA A 206 0.65 4.49 13.76
CA ALA A 206 0.97 5.19 15.01
C ALA A 206 2.45 5.61 15.03
N ASP A 207 2.76 6.77 15.63
CA ASP A 207 4.14 7.19 15.90
C ASP A 207 4.51 6.81 17.33
N ASN A 208 5.74 6.34 17.54
CA ASN A 208 6.27 6.01 18.86
C ASN A 208 6.78 7.22 19.65
N ASN A 209 6.71 8.43 19.08
CA ASN A 209 7.11 9.70 19.69
C ASN A 209 8.57 9.75 20.14
N THR A 210 9.45 8.93 19.54
CA THR A 210 10.88 9.09 19.72
C THR A 210 11.37 10.35 19.01
N ALA A 211 12.51 10.90 19.42
CA ALA A 211 13.13 12.00 18.69
C ALA A 211 13.32 11.66 17.19
N MET A 212 13.37 12.69 16.34
CA MET A 212 13.76 12.52 14.94
C MET A 212 15.12 11.83 14.86
N ASP A 213 15.27 10.87 13.98
CA ASP A 213 16.53 10.17 13.73
C ASP A 213 16.79 10.05 12.23
N ASN A 214 17.85 9.33 11.87
CA ASN A 214 18.30 9.17 10.49
C ASN A 214 18.15 7.73 9.98
N SER A 215 17.25 6.94 10.57
CA SER A 215 17.09 5.52 10.29
C SER A 215 16.40 5.27 8.95
N SER A 216 17.09 4.55 8.07
CA SER A 216 16.53 4.03 6.80
C SER A 216 15.91 2.63 6.93
N THR A 217 15.77 2.11 8.15
CA THR A 217 15.23 0.77 8.44
C THR A 217 13.77 0.87 8.85
N HIS A 218 12.94 -0.01 8.30
CA HIS A 218 11.53 -0.13 8.64
C HIS A 218 11.32 -0.36 10.15
N ASN A 219 10.27 0.25 10.71
CA ASN A 219 9.93 0.17 12.11
C ASN A 219 8.44 -0.09 12.28
N ASN A 220 8.06 -1.10 13.09
CA ASN A 220 6.64 -1.42 13.32
C ASN A 220 5.93 -0.44 14.28
N ALA A 221 6.68 0.41 14.98
CA ALA A 221 6.16 1.33 15.99
C ALA A 221 6.00 2.78 15.49
N ARG A 222 6.44 3.09 14.27
CA ARG A 222 6.34 4.42 13.63
C ARG A 222 6.40 4.29 12.11
N GLY A 223 6.09 5.36 11.38
CA GLY A 223 6.21 5.37 9.92
C GLY A 223 7.67 5.26 9.47
N ASP A 224 7.85 4.72 8.26
CA ASP A 224 9.10 4.82 7.48
C ASP A 224 9.43 6.28 7.16
N ILE A 225 8.38 7.09 6.97
CA ILE A 225 8.45 8.53 6.79
C ILE A 225 7.68 9.19 7.92
N ARG A 226 8.33 10.08 8.67
CA ARG A 226 7.68 10.85 9.73
C ARG A 226 7.64 12.31 9.38
N ILE A 227 6.49 12.96 9.58
CA ILE A 227 6.28 14.35 9.22
C ILE A 227 6.06 15.17 10.48
N GLY A 228 7.05 15.98 10.85
CA GLY A 228 6.97 16.94 11.96
C GLY A 228 7.36 18.34 11.50
N GLY A 229 7.39 19.28 12.44
CA GLY A 229 7.69 20.67 12.14
C GLY A 229 8.10 21.48 13.34
N ILE A 230 9.03 22.41 13.11
CA ILE A 230 9.55 23.35 14.11
C ILE A 230 9.72 24.73 13.45
N SER A 231 9.82 25.78 14.26
CA SER A 231 10.21 27.09 13.73
C SER A 231 11.72 27.07 13.47
N LEU A 232 12.15 27.28 12.21
CA LEU A 232 13.57 27.28 11.83
C LEU A 232 14.25 28.64 12.11
N ASN A 233 13.91 29.28 13.23
CA ASN A 233 14.59 30.43 13.83
C ASN A 233 14.88 31.63 12.89
N GLY A 234 13.90 32.03 12.07
CA GLY A 234 14.00 33.28 11.30
C GLY A 234 14.99 33.26 10.13
N GLN A 235 15.48 32.09 9.72
CA GLN A 235 16.20 31.96 8.45
C GLN A 235 15.26 32.24 7.29
N SER A 236 15.47 33.39 6.64
CA SER A 236 14.67 33.80 5.49
C SER A 236 14.83 32.80 4.34
N GLY A 237 13.71 32.26 3.86
CA GLY A 237 13.64 31.48 2.62
C GLY A 237 13.63 29.96 2.75
N VAL A 238 13.81 29.38 3.95
CA VAL A 238 13.73 27.92 4.16
C VAL A 238 12.32 27.53 4.58
N LEU A 239 11.56 26.93 3.66
CA LEU A 239 10.15 26.57 3.88
C LEU A 239 10.01 25.24 4.63
N ALA A 240 10.91 24.30 4.36
CA ALA A 240 10.99 22.98 4.98
C ALA A 240 12.30 22.32 4.53
N TYR A 241 12.57 21.12 5.05
CA TYR A 241 13.55 20.20 4.47
C TYR A 241 13.10 18.74 4.69
N ASN A 242 13.64 17.83 3.91
CA ASN A 242 13.44 16.39 4.07
C ASN A 242 14.75 15.63 4.03
N CYS A 243 14.83 14.52 4.75
CA CYS A 243 15.95 13.58 4.65
C CYS A 243 15.77 12.69 3.41
N PHE A 244 16.88 12.27 2.78
CA PHE A 244 16.85 11.26 1.72
C PHE A 244 16.50 9.88 2.30
N PRO A 245 16.11 8.88 1.47
CA PRO A 245 15.82 7.54 1.94
C PRO A 245 17.01 6.91 2.68
N ALA A 246 18.21 6.92 2.10
CA ALA A 246 19.42 6.32 2.66
C ALA A 246 20.69 7.04 2.19
N SER A 247 21.83 6.79 2.83
CA SER A 247 23.09 7.44 2.48
C SER A 247 23.64 6.84 1.18
N GLY A 248 23.93 7.64 0.14
CA GLY A 248 24.60 7.07 -1.03
C GLY A 248 25.00 8.02 -2.17
N GLY A 249 24.25 9.07 -2.47
CA GLY A 249 24.49 9.88 -3.68
C GLY A 249 25.09 11.25 -3.42
N LEU A 250 24.59 11.99 -2.43
CA LEU A 250 25.13 13.30 -2.06
C LEU A 250 25.88 13.24 -0.73
N ALA A 251 27.17 13.58 -0.74
CA ALA A 251 28.00 13.59 0.46
C ALA A 251 27.44 14.56 1.52
N GLY A 252 27.31 14.09 2.76
CA GLY A 252 26.75 14.88 3.86
C GLY A 252 25.22 14.93 3.92
N SER A 253 24.53 14.16 3.08
CA SER A 253 23.06 14.09 3.09
C SER A 253 22.51 13.49 4.37
N LEU A 254 21.38 14.05 4.81
CA LEU A 254 20.55 13.48 5.86
C LEU A 254 19.78 12.28 5.31
N THR A 255 19.54 11.28 6.15
CA THR A 255 18.91 10.01 5.76
C THR A 255 17.71 9.69 6.64
N GLY A 256 16.88 8.72 6.23
CA GLY A 256 15.73 8.24 7.00
C GLY A 256 14.37 8.79 6.57
N GLY A 257 14.31 9.62 5.52
CA GLY A 257 13.04 10.08 4.93
C GLY A 257 12.19 11.06 5.73
N ASP A 258 12.54 11.35 6.99
CA ASP A 258 11.76 12.26 7.84
C ASP A 258 11.75 13.71 7.32
N MET A 259 10.59 14.37 7.47
CA MET A 259 10.31 15.74 7.04
C MET A 259 10.31 16.71 8.23
N VAL A 260 10.86 17.91 7.99
CA VAL A 260 10.74 19.06 8.89
C VAL A 260 10.09 20.22 8.17
N ILE A 261 8.84 20.52 8.54
CA ILE A 261 8.10 21.69 8.04
C ILE A 261 8.43 22.91 8.91
N ASN A 262 8.75 24.04 8.28
CA ASN A 262 9.00 25.28 9.03
C ASN A 262 7.68 25.88 9.53
N THR A 263 7.38 25.71 10.82
CA THR A 263 6.10 26.13 11.38
C THR A 263 5.93 27.65 11.45
N ALA A 264 7.02 28.42 11.27
CA ALA A 264 6.95 29.88 11.21
C ALA A 264 6.07 30.40 10.06
N TYR A 265 5.86 29.61 9.02
CA TYR A 265 5.04 29.98 7.86
C TYR A 265 3.53 29.73 8.04
N PHE A 266 3.10 29.24 9.22
CA PHE A 266 1.68 29.12 9.60
C PHE A 266 1.14 30.32 10.43
N ASN A 267 1.93 31.37 10.64
CA ASN A 267 1.44 32.60 11.30
C ASN A 267 0.46 33.39 10.42
N ASP A 268 -0.31 34.33 10.97
CA ASP A 268 -1.44 35.02 10.30
C ASP A 268 -1.12 35.77 8.98
N ALA A 269 0.15 35.86 8.57
CA ALA A 269 0.58 36.39 7.27
C ALA A 269 1.51 35.43 6.49
N GLY A 270 1.64 34.19 6.96
CA GLY A 270 2.56 33.19 6.43
C GLY A 270 2.06 32.54 5.15
N SER A 271 2.99 32.21 4.26
CA SER A 271 2.66 31.69 2.93
C SER A 271 1.90 30.36 2.94
N PHE A 272 2.03 29.54 4.00
CA PHE A 272 1.27 28.28 4.11
C PHE A 272 -0.21 28.51 4.37
N ASN A 273 -0.60 29.70 4.82
CA ASN A 273 -1.99 30.04 5.10
C ASN A 273 -2.77 30.51 3.86
N SER A 274 -2.06 30.74 2.74
CA SER A 274 -2.67 31.20 1.49
C SER A 274 -3.69 30.17 0.98
N THR A 275 -4.97 30.56 0.92
CA THR A 275 -6.05 29.71 0.40
C THR A 275 -6.09 29.59 -1.12
N THR A 276 -5.27 30.40 -1.82
CA THR A 276 -5.18 30.45 -3.27
C THR A 276 -4.95 29.05 -3.86
N ASN A 277 -5.77 28.71 -4.87
CA ASN A 277 -5.72 27.41 -5.56
C ASN A 277 -5.71 26.21 -4.58
N ASN A 278 -6.54 26.30 -3.54
CA ASN A 278 -6.71 25.24 -2.54
C ASN A 278 -5.41 24.96 -1.78
N TYR A 279 -4.85 25.99 -1.14
CA TYR A 279 -3.62 25.91 -0.34
C TYR A 279 -2.38 25.45 -1.14
N ARG A 280 -2.30 25.82 -2.42
CA ARG A 280 -1.26 25.33 -3.34
C ARG A 280 0.15 25.59 -2.86
N TYR A 281 0.40 26.73 -2.20
CA TYR A 281 1.74 27.04 -1.68
C TYR A 281 2.19 25.97 -0.68
N PHE A 282 1.36 25.69 0.34
CA PHE A 282 1.64 24.64 1.32
C PHE A 282 1.73 23.26 0.68
N ARG A 283 0.77 22.91 -0.19
CA ARG A 283 0.75 21.61 -0.87
C ARG A 283 2.00 21.37 -1.71
N ASN A 284 2.42 22.36 -2.50
CA ASN A 284 3.60 22.21 -3.36
C ASN A 284 4.88 22.14 -2.52
N THR A 285 5.00 22.90 -1.43
CA THR A 285 6.13 22.75 -0.51
C THR A 285 6.18 21.32 0.03
N CYS A 286 5.12 20.81 0.64
CA CYS A 286 5.15 19.46 1.21
C CYS A 286 5.32 18.36 0.16
N THR A 287 4.78 18.54 -1.05
CA THR A 287 4.99 17.58 -2.14
C THR A 287 6.45 17.61 -2.60
N HIS A 288 7.07 18.79 -2.72
CA HIS A 288 8.48 18.97 -3.06
C HIS A 288 9.39 18.30 -2.04
N GLU A 289 9.21 18.60 -0.75
CA GLU A 289 10.02 17.99 0.31
C GLU A 289 9.89 16.48 0.33
N HIS A 290 8.67 15.98 0.13
CA HIS A 290 8.48 14.54 0.03
C HIS A 290 9.21 13.92 -1.17
N GLY A 291 9.43 14.68 -2.25
CA GLY A 291 10.28 14.28 -3.36
C GLY A 291 11.71 13.96 -2.91
N HIS A 292 12.31 14.78 -2.04
CA HIS A 292 13.59 14.45 -1.40
C HIS A 292 13.48 13.17 -0.55
N GLY A 293 12.39 13.00 0.19
CA GLY A 293 12.06 11.77 0.93
C GLY A 293 11.90 10.51 0.08
N LEU A 294 11.74 10.67 -1.24
CA LEU A 294 11.70 9.60 -2.23
C LEU A 294 13.04 9.44 -2.98
N GLY A 295 14.05 10.24 -2.67
CA GLY A 295 15.35 10.18 -3.31
C GLY A 295 15.54 11.18 -4.45
N PHE A 296 14.69 12.20 -4.60
CA PHE A 296 14.81 13.15 -5.70
C PHE A 296 15.62 14.37 -5.31
N ILE A 297 16.52 14.80 -6.19
CA ILE A 297 17.43 15.92 -5.99
C ILE A 297 16.90 17.12 -6.76
N HIS A 298 17.26 18.33 -6.32
CA HIS A 298 16.88 19.56 -6.99
C HIS A 298 17.21 19.61 -8.49
N GLN A 299 16.36 20.29 -9.23
CA GLN A 299 16.41 20.48 -10.68
C GLN A 299 16.56 21.96 -11.06
N VAL A 300 17.39 22.23 -12.07
CA VAL A 300 17.59 23.57 -12.66
C VAL A 300 17.43 23.50 -14.20
N PRO A 301 17.15 24.62 -14.90
CA PRO A 301 16.93 25.97 -14.37
C PRO A 301 15.60 26.09 -13.62
N CYS A 302 15.53 27.07 -12.73
CA CYS A 302 14.28 27.47 -12.09
C CYS A 302 13.43 28.29 -13.07
N ASN A 303 12.56 27.62 -13.82
CA ASN A 303 11.72 28.24 -14.82
C ASN A 303 10.25 27.81 -14.68
N SER A 304 9.86 27.36 -13.49
CA SER A 304 8.50 26.97 -13.13
C SER A 304 7.98 25.77 -13.92
N THR A 305 8.85 24.84 -14.31
CA THR A 305 8.46 23.65 -15.09
C THR A 305 8.57 22.34 -14.31
N LYS A 306 9.28 22.30 -13.18
CA LYS A 306 9.43 21.11 -12.33
C LYS A 306 9.02 21.39 -10.89
N LEU A 307 8.56 20.36 -10.18
CA LEU A 307 8.29 20.48 -8.74
C LEU A 307 9.60 20.58 -7.96
N MET A 308 10.60 19.77 -8.30
CA MET A 308 11.90 19.73 -7.62
C MET A 308 12.82 20.92 -7.94
N GLU A 309 12.29 22.06 -8.42
CA GLU A 309 13.08 23.29 -8.50
C GLU A 309 13.40 23.82 -7.08
N PRO A 310 14.61 24.32 -6.79
CA PRO A 310 15.02 24.78 -5.44
C PRO A 310 14.18 25.89 -4.82
N PHE A 311 13.33 26.55 -5.62
CA PHE A 311 12.45 27.60 -5.17
C PHE A 311 11.00 27.18 -5.40
N ILE A 312 10.14 27.47 -4.44
CA ILE A 312 8.71 27.17 -4.51
C ILE A 312 8.07 27.68 -5.80
N GLN A 313 7.33 26.80 -6.48
CA GLN A 313 6.56 27.13 -7.67
C GLN A 313 5.08 27.02 -7.36
N THR A 314 4.26 27.97 -7.79
CA THR A 314 2.80 27.98 -7.58
C THR A 314 1.99 28.11 -8.87
N SER A 315 2.65 28.34 -10.00
CA SER A 315 2.06 28.29 -11.34
C SER A 315 1.69 26.85 -11.76
N THR A 316 2.38 25.88 -11.17
CA THR A 316 2.16 24.45 -11.30
C THR A 316 1.52 23.90 -10.02
N ASP A 317 0.78 22.80 -10.14
CA ASP A 317 0.21 22.02 -9.04
C ASP A 317 0.94 20.68 -8.93
N ALA A 318 1.66 20.47 -7.82
CA ALA A 318 2.37 19.24 -7.48
C ALA A 318 3.28 18.68 -8.61
N VAL A 319 3.40 17.34 -8.66
CA VAL A 319 4.30 16.56 -9.52
C VAL A 319 4.21 16.96 -11.00
N ARG A 320 5.35 17.23 -11.63
CA ARG A 320 5.54 17.58 -13.04
C ARG A 320 6.26 16.48 -13.80
N VAL A 321 6.49 16.72 -15.08
CA VAL A 321 7.03 15.73 -16.00
C VAL A 321 8.40 15.17 -15.59
N ASP A 322 9.32 16.02 -15.12
CA ASP A 322 10.63 15.58 -14.67
C ASP A 322 10.52 14.68 -13.43
N ASP A 323 9.66 15.08 -12.49
CA ASP A 323 9.38 14.35 -11.26
C ASP A 323 8.74 12.97 -11.55
N ARG A 324 7.88 12.88 -12.57
CA ARG A 324 7.31 11.60 -13.04
C ARG A 324 8.35 10.69 -13.67
N ARG A 325 9.36 11.24 -14.37
CA ARG A 325 10.46 10.44 -14.92
C ARG A 325 11.35 9.91 -13.79
N ALA A 326 11.61 10.73 -12.77
CA ALA A 326 12.28 10.30 -11.55
C ALA A 326 11.51 9.18 -10.82
N LEU A 327 10.16 9.27 -10.76
CA LEU A 327 9.32 8.17 -10.28
C LEU A 327 9.46 6.92 -11.15
N GLY A 328 9.28 7.02 -12.46
CA GLY A 328 9.38 5.88 -13.37
C GLY A 328 10.72 5.15 -13.25
N ARG A 329 11.80 5.91 -13.09
CA ARG A 329 13.15 5.41 -12.81
C ARG A 329 13.23 4.62 -11.51
N SER A 330 12.79 5.22 -10.41
CA SER A 330 12.99 4.67 -9.06
C SER A 330 11.91 3.66 -8.70
N TYR A 331 10.66 4.07 -8.79
CA TYR A 331 9.50 3.35 -8.28
C TYR A 331 8.64 2.70 -9.37
N GLY A 332 8.91 3.01 -10.65
CA GLY A 332 7.99 2.73 -11.74
C GLY A 332 6.76 3.63 -11.67
N ASP A 333 5.82 3.44 -12.60
CA ASP A 333 4.54 4.12 -12.60
C ASP A 333 3.54 3.48 -11.61
N ARG A 334 2.31 4.02 -11.56
CA ARG A 334 1.25 3.52 -10.68
C ARG A 334 0.83 2.06 -10.90
N TYR A 335 1.29 1.42 -11.98
CA TYR A 335 1.08 -0.01 -12.27
C TYR A 335 2.35 -0.85 -12.09
N SER A 336 3.42 -0.25 -11.55
CA SER A 336 4.70 -0.89 -11.25
C SER A 336 4.52 -2.28 -10.63
N GLY A 337 5.22 -3.25 -11.23
CA GLY A 337 5.06 -4.68 -10.98
C GLY A 337 4.42 -5.44 -12.15
N ASN A 338 3.81 -4.74 -13.11
CA ASN A 338 3.20 -5.29 -14.32
C ASN A 338 4.21 -5.69 -15.42
N GLN A 339 5.31 -6.30 -15.02
CA GLN A 339 6.48 -6.58 -15.89
C GLN A 339 6.44 -7.95 -16.56
N SER A 340 5.37 -8.72 -16.36
CA SER A 340 5.20 -10.05 -16.93
C SER A 340 3.73 -10.35 -17.19
N LEU A 341 3.45 -11.37 -18.00
CA LEU A 341 2.08 -11.82 -18.23
C LEU A 341 1.36 -12.27 -16.94
N GLY A 342 2.09 -12.89 -16.01
CA GLY A 342 1.55 -13.35 -14.72
C GLY A 342 1.23 -12.21 -13.75
N THR A 343 1.83 -11.03 -13.95
CA THR A 343 1.63 -9.84 -13.13
C THR A 343 0.91 -8.71 -13.87
N ALA A 344 0.35 -9.00 -15.04
CA ALA A 344 -0.30 -8.03 -15.91
C ALA A 344 -1.48 -7.35 -15.20
N VAL A 345 -1.63 -6.03 -15.41
CA VAL A 345 -2.79 -5.29 -14.89
C VAL A 345 -4.04 -5.71 -15.66
N ASN A 346 -5.04 -6.22 -14.95
CA ASN A 346 -6.30 -6.65 -15.56
C ASN A 346 -7.34 -5.52 -15.53
N PHE A 347 -7.70 -5.02 -16.71
CA PHE A 347 -8.76 -4.03 -16.91
C PHE A 347 -10.16 -4.65 -17.02
N GLY A 348 -10.34 -5.96 -16.87
CA GLY A 348 -11.65 -6.60 -16.92
C GLY A 348 -12.36 -6.43 -18.27
N ASP A 349 -13.69 -6.49 -18.26
CA ASP A 349 -14.50 -6.43 -19.48
C ASP A 349 -14.59 -5.00 -20.06
N LEU A 350 -14.33 -4.87 -21.36
CA LEU A 350 -14.38 -3.61 -22.11
C LEU A 350 -15.65 -3.47 -22.98
N ALA A 351 -16.67 -4.30 -22.76
CA ALA A 351 -17.92 -4.21 -23.52
C ALA A 351 -18.63 -2.84 -23.43
N ALA A 352 -18.55 -2.18 -22.28
CA ALA A 352 -19.24 -0.90 -22.02
C ALA A 352 -18.30 0.24 -21.61
N ARG A 353 -16.97 0.04 -21.68
CA ARG A 353 -15.98 1.06 -21.32
C ARG A 353 -14.71 0.95 -22.16
N SER A 354 -14.03 2.09 -22.33
CA SER A 354 -12.65 2.14 -22.84
C SER A 354 -11.67 2.31 -21.69
N ILE A 355 -10.38 2.19 -21.98
CA ILE A 355 -9.29 2.49 -21.05
C ILE A 355 -8.49 3.67 -21.58
N ALA A 356 -8.19 4.63 -20.72
CA ALA A 356 -7.24 5.70 -20.96
C ALA A 356 -6.31 5.83 -19.75
N ALA A 357 -5.22 5.08 -19.76
CA ALA A 357 -4.19 5.14 -18.73
C ALA A 357 -3.14 6.19 -19.11
N ARG A 358 -3.13 7.31 -18.38
CA ARG A 358 -2.32 8.50 -18.70
C ARG A 358 -1.06 8.62 -17.85
N ASP A 359 0.02 9.19 -18.37
CA ASP A 359 1.23 9.46 -17.59
C ASP A 359 1.86 8.19 -16.99
N LEU A 360 1.88 7.11 -17.77
CA LEU A 360 2.59 5.87 -17.47
C LEU A 360 4.08 6.03 -17.76
N SER A 361 4.88 5.08 -17.30
CA SER A 361 6.29 4.94 -17.65
C SER A 361 6.60 3.47 -17.83
N LEU A 362 7.35 3.12 -18.87
CA LEU A 362 7.81 1.75 -19.04
C LEU A 362 8.61 1.29 -17.81
N ASN A 363 8.15 0.25 -17.13
CA ASN A 363 8.67 -0.19 -15.85
C ASN A 363 9.82 -1.19 -16.03
N GLY A 364 11.01 -0.69 -16.40
CA GLY A 364 12.19 -1.52 -16.68
C GLY A 364 13.30 -1.40 -15.64
N TYR A 365 13.63 -2.51 -14.98
CA TYR A 365 14.90 -2.66 -14.28
C TYR A 365 16.05 -2.81 -15.28
N TRP A 366 17.03 -1.90 -15.23
CA TRP A 366 18.17 -1.87 -16.15
C TRP A 366 19.33 -2.83 -15.78
N ASN A 367 19.16 -3.88 -14.96
CA ASN A 367 20.17 -4.94 -14.96
C ASN A 367 19.62 -6.37 -14.72
N ASN A 368 20.03 -7.29 -15.61
CA ASN A 368 20.06 -8.74 -15.43
C ASN A 368 18.75 -9.54 -15.23
N GLY A 369 18.10 -9.91 -16.36
CA GLY A 369 17.67 -11.32 -16.55
C GLY A 369 16.22 -11.59 -16.99
N SER A 370 15.21 -10.87 -16.47
CA SER A 370 13.80 -11.27 -16.61
C SER A 370 12.89 -10.29 -17.38
N ASN A 371 13.26 -9.01 -17.54
CA ASN A 371 12.53 -8.02 -18.35
C ASN A 371 13.49 -7.12 -19.13
N ALA A 372 14.18 -7.68 -20.14
CA ALA A 372 15.24 -7.00 -20.89
C ALA A 372 14.77 -5.80 -21.75
N THR A 373 13.46 -5.61 -21.92
CA THR A 373 12.87 -4.55 -22.77
C THR A 373 12.14 -3.47 -21.98
N GLY A 374 12.08 -3.58 -20.63
CA GLY A 374 11.27 -2.70 -19.78
C GLY A 374 9.78 -2.75 -20.10
N ALA A 375 9.27 -3.91 -20.52
CA ALA A 375 7.91 -4.04 -21.00
C ALA A 375 6.87 -3.96 -19.86
N ASP A 376 5.73 -3.35 -20.18
CA ASP A 376 4.52 -3.35 -19.37
C ASP A 376 3.50 -4.33 -19.95
N TYR A 377 2.80 -5.04 -19.08
CA TYR A 377 1.79 -6.03 -19.44
C TYR A 377 0.42 -5.64 -18.87
N PHE A 378 -0.59 -5.74 -19.73
CA PHE A 378 -1.99 -5.50 -19.42
C PHE A 378 -2.85 -6.66 -19.90
N LYS A 379 -4.02 -6.83 -19.31
CA LYS A 379 -5.05 -7.81 -19.70
C LYS A 379 -6.41 -7.15 -19.76
N PHE A 380 -7.28 -7.67 -20.61
CA PHE A 380 -8.68 -7.29 -20.67
C PHE A 380 -9.52 -8.44 -21.24
N THR A 381 -10.82 -8.38 -21.02
CA THR A 381 -11.78 -9.32 -21.60
C THR A 381 -12.79 -8.60 -22.50
N LEU A 382 -13.38 -9.36 -23.42
CA LEU A 382 -14.50 -8.95 -24.25
C LEU A 382 -15.63 -9.96 -24.08
N SER A 383 -16.81 -9.51 -23.63
CA SER A 383 -18.01 -10.35 -23.57
C SER A 383 -18.71 -10.54 -24.92
N GLY A 384 -18.33 -9.77 -25.95
CA GLY A 384 -18.86 -9.86 -27.31
C GLY A 384 -17.81 -9.50 -28.36
N THR A 385 -18.11 -9.84 -29.63
CA THR A 385 -17.24 -9.44 -30.75
C THR A 385 -17.33 -7.94 -30.98
N GLN A 386 -16.20 -7.24 -30.99
CA GLN A 386 -16.17 -5.79 -31.22
C GLN A 386 -14.84 -5.30 -31.80
N ASN A 387 -14.83 -4.07 -32.31
CA ASN A 387 -13.60 -3.42 -32.72
C ASN A 387 -12.86 -2.86 -31.50
N ILE A 388 -11.56 -3.12 -31.43
CA ILE A 388 -10.66 -2.58 -30.42
C ILE A 388 -9.57 -1.78 -31.11
N LYS A 389 -9.48 -0.48 -30.81
CA LYS A 389 -8.35 0.36 -31.22
C LYS A 389 -7.40 0.55 -30.06
N ILE A 390 -6.14 0.18 -30.25
CA ILE A 390 -5.08 0.38 -29.27
C ILE A 390 -4.20 1.53 -29.74
N ILE A 391 -3.84 2.42 -28.82
CA ILE A 391 -2.94 3.55 -29.06
C ILE A 391 -1.95 3.62 -27.92
N THR A 392 -0.65 3.67 -28.23
CA THR A 392 0.41 3.97 -27.26
C THR A 392 1.13 5.23 -27.71
N THR A 393 1.03 6.30 -26.94
CA THR A 393 1.57 7.62 -27.30
C THR A 393 2.74 7.96 -26.39
N PRO A 394 3.96 8.12 -26.91
CA PRO A 394 5.07 8.69 -26.14
C PRO A 394 4.72 10.07 -25.60
N THR A 395 5.00 10.31 -24.32
CA THR A 395 4.76 11.60 -23.66
C THR A 395 6.02 12.14 -22.99
N GLY A 396 5.94 13.37 -22.47
CA GLY A 396 7.02 14.01 -21.73
C GLY A 396 7.37 15.41 -22.24
N GLY A 397 7.06 15.70 -23.50
CA GLY A 397 7.36 16.99 -24.12
C GLY A 397 8.86 17.32 -24.10
N THR A 398 9.17 18.61 -24.23
CA THR A 398 10.54 19.12 -24.28
C THR A 398 10.80 20.07 -23.12
N TYR A 399 11.86 19.83 -22.34
CA TYR A 399 12.25 20.70 -21.24
C TYR A 399 13.76 20.69 -20.98
N THR A 400 14.26 21.73 -20.31
CA THR A 400 15.67 21.82 -19.90
C THR A 400 15.81 21.34 -18.46
N THR A 401 16.80 20.50 -18.18
CA THR A 401 17.03 19.93 -16.85
C THR A 401 18.51 19.87 -16.50
N GLY A 402 18.84 19.73 -15.23
CA GLY A 402 20.21 19.68 -14.71
C GLY A 402 20.25 19.70 -13.19
N GLN A 403 21.31 19.15 -12.60
CA GLN A 403 21.50 19.16 -11.15
C GLN A 403 21.88 20.54 -10.64
N GLN A 404 21.22 20.97 -9.57
CA GLN A 404 21.58 22.19 -8.87
C GLN A 404 23.02 22.08 -8.34
N SER A 405 23.85 23.08 -8.63
CA SER A 405 25.13 23.30 -7.95
C SER A 405 25.03 24.39 -6.87
N ASN A 406 24.26 25.45 -7.12
CA ASN A 406 23.93 26.48 -6.13
C ASN A 406 22.72 27.31 -6.61
N SER A 407 21.76 27.65 -5.74
CA SER A 407 20.60 28.46 -6.13
C SER A 407 19.94 27.92 -7.42
N CYS A 408 19.76 28.71 -8.48
CA CYS A 408 19.22 28.24 -9.77
C CYS A 408 20.29 27.87 -10.81
N THR A 409 21.53 27.63 -10.39
CA THR A 409 22.64 27.31 -11.30
C THR A 409 22.97 25.82 -11.29
N GLY A 410 23.52 25.35 -12.41
CA GLY A 410 23.93 23.97 -12.65
C GLY A 410 24.24 23.77 -14.14
N THR A 411 24.85 22.64 -14.48
CA THR A 411 25.00 22.24 -15.89
C THR A 411 23.65 21.74 -16.38
N THR A 412 23.10 22.37 -17.42
CA THR A 412 21.76 22.07 -17.91
C THR A 412 21.79 21.59 -19.35
N THR A 413 20.87 20.68 -19.67
CA THR A 413 20.70 20.09 -21.00
C THR A 413 19.24 20.15 -21.41
N GLY A 414 18.97 20.57 -22.65
CA GLY A 414 17.64 20.53 -23.26
C GLY A 414 17.27 19.12 -23.72
N TYR A 415 16.03 18.71 -23.46
CA TYR A 415 15.61 17.32 -23.59
C TYR A 415 14.23 17.16 -24.21
N ALA A 416 14.17 16.51 -25.38
CA ALA A 416 12.92 16.13 -26.02
C ALA A 416 12.45 14.74 -25.53
N THR A 417 11.89 14.70 -24.32
CA THR A 417 11.51 13.45 -23.64
C THR A 417 10.34 12.71 -24.30
N SER A 418 9.52 13.41 -25.07
CA SER A 418 8.51 12.81 -25.96
C SER A 418 9.08 12.00 -27.13
N SER A 419 10.39 12.06 -27.38
CA SER A 419 11.03 11.37 -28.49
C SER A 419 12.23 10.55 -28.05
N LEU A 420 12.19 9.95 -26.86
CA LEU A 420 13.28 9.11 -26.37
C LEU A 420 13.10 7.65 -26.73
N GLY A 421 11.87 7.14 -26.67
CA GLY A 421 11.50 5.75 -26.92
C GLY A 421 10.74 5.59 -28.23
N ASP A 422 10.92 4.41 -28.80
CA ASP A 422 10.25 3.91 -29.99
C ASP A 422 9.24 2.87 -29.51
N LEU A 423 8.04 3.30 -29.10
CA LEU A 423 7.10 2.37 -28.48
C LEU A 423 6.62 1.34 -29.50
N ALA A 424 6.46 0.10 -29.04
CA ALA A 424 5.83 -0.97 -29.79
C ALA A 424 4.91 -1.77 -28.86
N TYR A 425 3.92 -2.45 -29.43
CA TYR A 425 3.06 -3.34 -28.67
C TYR A 425 2.63 -4.58 -29.43
N GLU A 426 2.25 -5.61 -28.68
CA GLU A 426 1.73 -6.87 -29.20
C GLU A 426 0.48 -7.26 -28.43
N LEU A 427 -0.60 -7.55 -29.17
CA LEU A 427 -1.80 -8.15 -28.61
C LEU A 427 -1.72 -9.67 -28.80
N THR A 428 -1.97 -10.41 -27.73
CA THR A 428 -2.00 -11.88 -27.70
C THR A 428 -3.28 -12.38 -27.07
N ASN A 429 -3.52 -13.69 -27.15
CA ASN A 429 -4.42 -14.35 -26.21
C ASN A 429 -3.89 -14.26 -24.76
N ASP A 430 -4.73 -14.59 -23.79
CA ASP A 430 -4.46 -14.37 -22.35
C ASP A 430 -3.22 -15.10 -21.79
N ASP A 431 -2.81 -16.21 -22.41
CA ASP A 431 -1.62 -16.98 -22.02
C ASP A 431 -0.35 -16.61 -22.83
N GLY A 432 -0.45 -15.65 -23.77
CA GLY A 432 0.66 -15.17 -24.57
C GLY A 432 1.14 -16.13 -25.66
N THR A 433 0.47 -17.27 -25.87
CA THR A 433 0.92 -18.30 -26.82
C THR A 433 0.54 -18.01 -28.26
N VAL A 434 -0.49 -17.19 -28.49
CA VAL A 434 -1.01 -16.83 -29.80
C VAL A 434 -0.95 -15.32 -29.98
N SER A 435 -0.09 -14.88 -30.90
CA SER A 435 -0.04 -13.48 -31.34
C SER A 435 -1.24 -13.16 -32.23
N ILE A 436 -1.96 -12.10 -31.88
CA ILE A 436 -3.10 -11.56 -32.65
C ILE A 436 -2.61 -10.43 -33.54
N GLY A 437 -1.67 -9.61 -33.06
CA GLY A 437 -0.99 -8.64 -33.89
C GLY A 437 0.13 -7.91 -33.16
N LEU A 438 1.24 -7.75 -33.87
CA LEU A 438 2.38 -6.92 -33.52
C LEU A 438 2.25 -5.55 -34.20
N VAL A 439 2.42 -4.48 -33.45
CA VAL A 439 2.36 -3.10 -33.93
C VAL A 439 3.66 -2.39 -33.55
N ASN A 440 4.40 -2.04 -34.59
CA ASN A 440 5.72 -1.39 -34.55
C ASN A 440 5.94 -0.70 -35.91
N ALA A 441 5.05 0.23 -36.24
CA ALA A 441 4.96 0.82 -37.58
C ALA A 441 5.57 2.21 -37.66
N THR A 442 5.75 2.87 -36.52
CA THR A 442 6.24 4.22 -36.41
C THR A 442 7.69 4.24 -35.94
N SER A 443 8.26 5.43 -35.83
CA SER A 443 9.61 5.64 -35.35
C SER A 443 9.59 6.38 -34.03
N LEU A 444 10.73 6.39 -33.33
CA LEU A 444 11.06 7.22 -32.18
C LEU A 444 10.15 8.44 -31.95
N GLY A 445 9.42 8.45 -30.84
CA GLY A 445 8.55 9.55 -30.43
C GLY A 445 7.20 9.67 -31.13
N ALA A 446 6.91 8.84 -32.13
CA ALA A 446 5.60 8.75 -32.73
C ALA A 446 4.71 7.74 -31.97
N ALA A 447 3.39 7.93 -32.07
CA ALA A 447 2.43 7.04 -31.45
C ALA A 447 2.16 5.82 -32.32
N GLU A 448 2.16 4.63 -31.73
CA GLU A 448 1.65 3.43 -32.38
C GLU A 448 0.12 3.39 -32.28
N SER A 449 -0.54 3.03 -33.37
CA SER A 449 -2.00 2.91 -33.40
C SER A 449 -2.48 1.86 -34.39
N PHE A 450 -3.36 0.97 -33.94
CA PHE A 450 -3.96 -0.05 -34.77
C PHE A 450 -5.38 -0.37 -34.32
N THR A 451 -6.26 -0.73 -35.26
CA THR A 451 -7.63 -1.17 -34.97
C THR A 451 -7.78 -2.65 -35.31
N PHE A 452 -7.92 -3.47 -34.27
CA PHE A 452 -8.29 -4.87 -34.38
C PHE A 452 -9.79 -4.96 -34.68
N THR A 453 -10.13 -5.25 -35.93
CA THR A 453 -11.52 -5.34 -36.39
C THR A 453 -12.13 -6.69 -36.08
N ASN A 454 -13.37 -6.72 -35.60
CA ASN A 454 -14.12 -7.94 -35.27
C ASN A 454 -13.33 -8.87 -34.33
N LEU A 455 -12.68 -8.31 -33.31
CA LEU A 455 -11.97 -9.09 -32.30
C LEU A 455 -13.02 -9.89 -31.50
N PRO A 456 -12.93 -11.24 -31.43
CA PRO A 456 -13.98 -12.06 -30.85
C PRO A 456 -14.10 -11.90 -29.33
N ALA A 457 -15.17 -12.43 -28.75
CA ALA A 457 -15.27 -12.55 -27.30
C ALA A 457 -14.13 -13.43 -26.76
N GLY A 458 -13.55 -13.05 -25.63
CA GLY A 458 -12.40 -13.76 -25.05
C GLY A 458 -11.55 -12.89 -24.13
N SER A 459 -10.44 -13.47 -23.67
CA SER A 459 -9.45 -12.82 -22.81
C SER A 459 -8.17 -12.56 -23.59
N TYR A 460 -7.62 -11.37 -23.42
CA TYR A 460 -6.50 -10.85 -24.20
C TYR A 460 -5.42 -10.29 -23.28
N ALA A 461 -4.17 -10.42 -23.72
CA ALA A 461 -3.03 -9.77 -23.09
C ALA A 461 -2.37 -8.80 -24.06
N LEU A 462 -1.92 -7.66 -23.54
CA LEU A 462 -1.23 -6.61 -24.28
C LEU A 462 0.15 -6.41 -23.64
N ARG A 463 1.20 -6.57 -24.43
CA ARG A 463 2.57 -6.21 -24.05
C ARG A 463 2.96 -4.92 -24.74
N VAL A 464 3.45 -3.92 -24.00
CA VAL A 464 3.98 -2.64 -24.52
C VAL A 464 5.45 -2.53 -24.13
N TRP A 465 6.34 -2.11 -25.03
CA TRP A 465 7.78 -1.96 -24.76
C TRP A 465 8.42 -0.85 -25.59
N ASP A 466 9.67 -0.52 -25.26
CA ASP A 466 10.51 0.36 -26.08
C ASP A 466 11.36 -0.48 -27.04
N ASN A 467 11.17 -0.28 -28.34
CA ASN A 467 11.89 -0.93 -29.43
C ASN A 467 13.21 -0.21 -29.78
N ASN A 468 13.52 0.92 -29.16
CA ASN A 468 14.76 1.63 -29.38
C ASN A 468 15.94 0.87 -28.74
N ALA A 469 16.66 0.07 -29.53
CA ALA A 469 17.79 -0.72 -29.03
C ALA A 469 18.91 0.13 -28.37
N ALA A 470 19.06 1.41 -28.73
CA ALA A 470 20.00 2.32 -28.08
C ALA A 470 19.59 2.61 -26.62
N ASN A 471 18.29 2.59 -26.35
CA ASN A 471 17.72 2.62 -25.01
C ASN A 471 17.77 1.28 -24.30
N LEU A 472 18.24 0.18 -24.94
CA LEU A 472 18.30 -1.20 -24.40
C LEU A 472 19.73 -1.77 -24.20
N THR A 473 20.77 -1.18 -24.81
CA THR A 473 22.14 -1.76 -24.79
C THR A 473 23.28 -0.79 -24.48
N GLY A 474 23.02 0.48 -24.18
CA GLY A 474 24.06 1.47 -23.95
C GLY A 474 24.50 1.53 -22.48
N GLY A 475 25.81 1.61 -22.21
CA GLY A 475 26.38 2.09 -20.95
C GLY A 475 26.07 3.57 -20.65
N SER A 476 24.95 4.08 -21.15
CA SER A 476 24.35 5.37 -20.84
C SER A 476 23.85 5.37 -19.41
N ASN A 477 24.09 6.48 -18.71
CA ASN A 477 23.55 6.73 -17.38
C ASN A 477 22.04 6.39 -17.37
N PRO A 478 21.56 5.47 -16.52
CA PRO A 478 20.17 5.01 -16.55
C PRO A 478 19.18 6.10 -16.12
N ASN A 479 19.65 7.21 -15.53
CA ASN A 479 18.87 8.43 -15.36
C ASN A 479 18.56 9.11 -16.71
N THR A 480 19.14 8.69 -17.84
CA THR A 480 18.94 9.38 -19.12
C THR A 480 17.77 8.84 -19.95
N ILE A 481 17.30 7.62 -19.67
CA ILE A 481 16.40 6.85 -20.53
C ILE A 481 15.19 6.35 -19.72
N VAL A 482 14.20 7.23 -19.57
CA VAL A 482 12.84 6.89 -19.09
C VAL A 482 11.86 7.49 -20.08
N GLN A 483 11.11 6.61 -20.76
CA GLN A 483 10.03 6.99 -21.67
C GLN A 483 8.70 6.94 -20.92
N LEU A 484 8.04 8.11 -20.82
CA LEU A 484 6.66 8.19 -20.38
C LEU A 484 5.71 7.91 -21.55
N TYR A 485 4.52 7.38 -21.28
CA TYR A 485 3.54 7.17 -22.34
C TYR A 485 2.11 7.19 -21.83
N ASP A 486 1.17 7.31 -22.76
CA ASP A 486 -0.25 7.10 -22.53
C ASP A 486 -0.70 5.84 -23.28
N LEU A 487 -1.50 5.01 -22.62
CA LEU A 487 -2.16 3.85 -23.20
C LEU A 487 -3.66 4.11 -23.34
N GLU A 488 -4.18 3.98 -24.56
CA GLU A 488 -5.61 3.99 -24.83
C GLU A 488 -6.04 2.65 -25.45
N ILE A 489 -7.06 2.02 -24.86
CA ILE A 489 -7.75 0.85 -25.41
C ILE A 489 -9.20 1.27 -25.64
N GLN A 490 -9.53 1.57 -26.89
CA GLN A 490 -10.81 2.12 -27.29
C GLN A 490 -11.75 1.00 -27.76
N ALA A 491 -12.82 0.79 -27.00
CA ALA A 491 -13.91 -0.10 -27.35
C ALA A 491 -14.92 0.63 -28.25
N GLY A 492 -15.14 0.19 -29.48
CA GLY A 492 -16.20 0.74 -30.35
C GLY A 492 -16.17 2.27 -30.57
N THR A 493 -17.30 2.81 -31.04
CA THR A 493 -17.49 4.25 -31.32
C THR A 493 -18.39 4.84 -30.23
N ASN A 494 -17.90 5.87 -29.51
CA ASN A 494 -18.60 6.52 -28.38
C ASN A 494 -18.68 5.74 -27.05
N ILE A 495 -17.82 4.75 -26.84
CA ILE A 495 -17.62 4.17 -25.52
C ILE A 495 -16.42 4.86 -24.88
N TYR A 496 -16.66 5.72 -23.90
CA TYR A 496 -15.61 6.53 -23.26
C TYR A 496 -14.85 5.79 -22.16
N ALA A 497 -13.66 6.29 -21.85
CA ALA A 497 -12.82 5.80 -20.78
C ALA A 497 -13.33 6.24 -19.40
N ASP A 498 -13.13 5.39 -18.40
CA ASP A 498 -13.46 5.74 -17.03
C ASP A 498 -12.47 6.77 -16.47
N PRO A 499 -12.94 7.78 -15.71
CA PRO A 499 -12.07 8.72 -15.04
C PRO A 499 -11.19 8.03 -13.99
N TYR A 500 -10.09 8.68 -13.63
CA TYR A 500 -9.20 8.23 -12.56
C TYR A 500 -9.64 8.86 -11.23
N ALA A 501 -10.07 8.02 -10.29
CA ALA A 501 -10.32 8.41 -8.90
C ALA A 501 -9.05 8.25 -8.06
N ASN A 502 -8.83 9.17 -7.13
CA ASN A 502 -7.82 9.05 -6.09
C ASN A 502 -8.40 9.55 -4.77
N ALA A 503 -8.71 8.61 -3.88
CA ALA A 503 -9.28 8.85 -2.55
C ALA A 503 -8.21 9.29 -1.51
N GLY A 504 -6.94 9.35 -1.91
CA GLY A 504 -5.81 9.70 -1.04
C GLY A 504 -4.94 8.49 -0.69
N ILE A 505 -4.63 8.35 0.60
CA ILE A 505 -3.82 7.26 1.16
C ILE A 505 -4.58 6.57 2.30
N ASN A 506 -4.17 5.36 2.68
CA ASN A 506 -4.70 4.73 3.89
C ASN A 506 -4.30 5.60 5.09
N LYS A 507 -5.27 5.88 5.96
CA LYS A 507 -5.09 6.83 7.06
C LYS A 507 -5.59 6.28 8.38
N ARG A 508 -5.27 6.98 9.45
CA ARG A 508 -5.77 6.66 10.80
C ARG A 508 -6.38 7.87 11.44
N ILE A 509 -7.35 7.63 12.32
CA ILE A 509 -8.07 8.68 13.02
C ILE A 509 -8.49 8.21 14.41
N ALA A 510 -8.53 9.11 15.38
CA ALA A 510 -9.11 8.80 16.67
C ALA A 510 -10.63 8.65 16.54
N ALA A 511 -11.22 7.76 17.33
CA ALA A 511 -12.67 7.65 17.40
C ALA A 511 -13.27 8.94 17.96
N ASN A 512 -14.49 9.27 17.53
CA ASN A 512 -15.23 10.47 17.91
C ASN A 512 -14.54 11.80 17.55
N THR A 513 -13.61 11.79 16.60
CA THR A 513 -13.06 13.01 15.99
C THR A 513 -13.51 13.14 14.54
N THR A 514 -13.50 14.35 14.00
CA THR A 514 -13.82 14.62 12.60
C THR A 514 -12.71 14.05 11.71
N CYS A 515 -13.07 13.15 10.79
CA CYS A 515 -12.18 12.65 9.75
C CYS A 515 -12.46 13.41 8.45
N TYR A 516 -11.43 14.01 7.84
CA TYR A 516 -11.53 14.77 6.60
C TYR A 516 -11.10 13.93 5.40
N PHE A 517 -11.74 14.16 4.25
CA PHE A 517 -11.39 13.52 2.98
C PHE A 517 -11.19 14.56 1.88
N ILE A 518 -10.30 14.30 0.93
CA ILE A 518 -10.10 15.14 -0.26
C ILE A 518 -10.05 14.27 -1.52
N GLY A 519 -11.07 14.38 -2.37
CA GLY A 519 -11.16 13.61 -3.62
C GLY A 519 -10.83 14.41 -4.89
N ASP A 520 -10.88 15.74 -4.84
CA ASP A 520 -10.73 16.61 -6.02
C ASP A 520 -9.28 16.90 -6.45
N ILE A 521 -8.32 16.83 -5.52
CA ILE A 521 -6.93 17.22 -5.82
C ILE A 521 -6.24 16.26 -6.80
N ASN A 522 -6.36 14.95 -6.56
CA ASN A 522 -5.58 13.93 -7.29
C ASN A 522 -6.43 13.11 -8.28
N SER A 523 -7.75 13.29 -8.30
CA SER A 523 -8.62 12.68 -9.30
C SER A 523 -8.59 13.46 -10.60
N GLN A 524 -8.80 12.78 -11.74
CA GLN A 524 -8.86 13.44 -13.04
C GLN A 524 -9.77 12.69 -14.02
N ALA A 525 -10.37 13.44 -14.93
CA ALA A 525 -10.93 12.83 -16.14
C ALA A 525 -9.78 12.41 -17.07
N THR A 526 -9.95 11.29 -17.76
CA THR A 526 -8.87 10.60 -18.52
C THR A 526 -9.15 10.49 -20.02
N GLU A 527 -10.43 10.61 -20.42
CA GLU A 527 -10.85 10.55 -21.82
C GLU A 527 -10.26 11.71 -22.63
N THR A 528 -9.80 11.41 -23.85
CA THR A 528 -9.08 12.37 -24.71
C THR A 528 -9.79 12.67 -26.01
N ARG A 529 -10.76 11.84 -26.42
CA ARG A 529 -11.51 12.03 -27.68
C ARG A 529 -12.50 13.19 -27.61
N THR A 530 -12.81 13.68 -26.41
CA THR A 530 -13.67 14.84 -26.17
C THR A 530 -13.21 15.58 -24.91
N ALA A 531 -13.59 16.86 -24.79
CA ALA A 531 -13.39 17.60 -23.55
C ALA A 531 -14.26 17.01 -22.44
N VAL A 532 -13.61 16.48 -21.41
CA VAL A 532 -14.24 15.84 -20.26
C VAL A 532 -13.81 16.52 -18.96
N LEU A 533 -14.73 16.65 -18.03
CA LEU A 533 -14.47 17.19 -16.69
C LEU A 533 -15.18 16.33 -15.65
N LEU A 534 -14.55 16.19 -14.49
CA LEU A 534 -15.23 15.61 -13.34
C LEU A 534 -16.34 16.56 -12.89
N ASN A 535 -17.56 16.04 -12.77
CA ASN A 535 -18.72 16.80 -12.33
C ASN A 535 -19.32 16.27 -11.02
N ARG A 536 -18.85 15.13 -10.53
CA ARG A 536 -19.36 14.51 -9.31
C ARG A 536 -18.31 13.77 -8.51
N TYR A 537 -18.42 13.90 -7.19
CA TYR A 537 -17.69 13.14 -6.19
C TYR A 537 -18.71 12.56 -5.21
N GLU A 538 -18.71 11.23 -5.10
CA GLU A 538 -19.60 10.44 -4.25
C GLU A 538 -18.74 9.59 -3.32
N TRP A 539 -19.16 9.44 -2.06
CA TRP A 539 -18.39 8.68 -1.07
C TRP A 539 -19.26 7.64 -0.35
N ASP A 540 -18.72 6.43 -0.28
CA ASP A 540 -19.06 5.39 0.70
C ASP A 540 -18.03 5.53 1.84
N LEU A 541 -18.49 5.98 3.00
CA LEU A 541 -17.68 6.37 4.15
C LEU A 541 -17.70 5.32 5.26
N ASP A 542 -18.61 4.35 5.24
CA ASP A 542 -18.71 3.32 6.28
C ASP A 542 -18.41 1.90 5.78
N GLY A 543 -18.32 1.71 4.46
CA GLY A 543 -17.95 0.47 3.80
C GLY A 543 -19.11 -0.51 3.64
N ASP A 544 -20.36 -0.07 3.73
CA ASP A 544 -21.54 -0.92 3.54
C ASP A 544 -21.94 -1.12 2.07
N GLY A 545 -21.27 -0.42 1.13
CA GLY A 545 -21.51 -0.46 -0.30
C GLY A 545 -22.56 0.52 -0.80
N VAL A 546 -23.22 1.25 0.10
CA VAL A 546 -24.04 2.42 -0.16
C VAL A 546 -23.12 3.66 -0.14
N PHE A 547 -23.50 4.70 -0.88
CA PHE A 547 -22.74 5.95 -0.92
C PHE A 547 -23.56 7.00 -0.16
N GLU A 548 -23.08 7.45 1.00
CA GLU A 548 -23.79 8.37 1.89
C GLU A 548 -23.76 9.80 1.36
N VAL A 549 -22.69 10.16 0.65
CA VAL A 549 -22.41 11.54 0.27
C VAL A 549 -22.29 11.70 -1.24
N GLY A 550 -22.81 12.80 -1.77
CA GLY A 550 -22.69 13.16 -3.18
C GLY A 550 -23.65 12.43 -4.12
N VAL A 551 -24.45 11.47 -3.60
CA VAL A 551 -25.53 10.77 -4.33
C VAL A 551 -26.75 11.65 -4.55
N ALA A 552 -27.59 11.34 -5.56
CA ALA A 552 -28.64 12.25 -6.00
C ALA A 552 -29.80 12.17 -5.00
N PRO A 553 -30.45 13.28 -4.63
CA PRO A 553 -30.38 14.61 -5.23
C PRO A 553 -29.30 15.56 -4.64
N ALA A 554 -28.41 15.08 -3.78
CA ALA A 554 -27.40 15.92 -3.14
C ALA A 554 -26.37 16.46 -4.16
N ALA A 555 -25.82 17.63 -3.84
CA ALA A 555 -24.73 18.23 -4.60
C ALA A 555 -23.46 17.37 -4.51
N SER A 556 -22.64 17.43 -5.55
CA SER A 556 -21.31 16.82 -5.55
C SER A 556 -20.48 17.30 -4.35
N VAL A 557 -19.87 16.38 -3.58
CA VAL A 557 -19.08 16.70 -2.38
C VAL A 557 -17.64 16.19 -2.52
N PRO A 558 -16.69 17.02 -3.00
CA PRO A 558 -15.30 16.60 -3.17
C PRO A 558 -14.53 16.43 -1.87
N LYS A 559 -14.98 17.06 -0.77
CA LYS A 559 -14.27 17.09 0.51
C LYS A 559 -15.22 16.84 1.69
N PRO A 560 -15.79 15.62 1.84
CA PRO A 560 -16.68 15.32 2.93
C PRO A 560 -15.92 15.15 4.26
N THR A 561 -16.68 15.04 5.34
CA THR A 561 -16.21 14.66 6.66
C THR A 561 -17.03 13.51 7.21
N PHE A 562 -16.45 12.69 8.08
CA PHE A 562 -17.15 11.60 8.77
C PHE A 562 -16.64 11.42 10.20
N THR A 563 -17.44 10.84 11.08
CA THR A 563 -17.05 10.53 12.46
C THR A 563 -17.28 9.06 12.75
N TYR A 564 -16.20 8.35 13.07
CA TYR A 564 -16.24 6.94 13.45
C TYR A 564 -16.29 6.78 14.96
N VAL A 565 -17.12 5.86 15.45
CA VAL A 565 -17.37 5.67 16.88
C VAL A 565 -16.81 4.35 17.45
N SER A 566 -16.29 3.48 16.57
CA SER A 566 -15.80 2.15 16.94
C SER A 566 -14.40 1.92 16.37
N ASN A 567 -13.53 1.26 17.14
CA ASN A 567 -12.23 0.80 16.66
C ASN A 567 -12.41 -0.16 15.48
N GLY A 568 -11.43 -0.15 14.58
CA GLY A 568 -11.37 -1.07 13.45
C GLY A 568 -10.99 -0.37 12.16
N THR A 569 -10.98 -1.13 11.08
CA THR A 569 -10.63 -0.64 9.75
C THR A 569 -11.90 -0.52 8.91
N TYR A 570 -12.08 0.64 8.28
CA TYR A 570 -13.22 0.96 7.42
C TYR A 570 -12.74 1.17 5.99
N PRO A 571 -13.24 0.40 5.01
CA PRO A 571 -13.00 0.72 3.61
C PRO A 571 -13.83 1.95 3.25
N VAL A 572 -13.17 2.99 2.75
CA VAL A 572 -13.80 4.22 2.27
C VAL A 572 -13.59 4.31 0.77
N THR A 573 -14.68 4.38 0.01
CA THR A 573 -14.64 4.37 -1.45
C THR A 573 -15.08 5.72 -2.01
N LEU A 574 -14.19 6.38 -2.74
CA LEU A 574 -14.53 7.50 -3.61
C LEU A 574 -15.02 6.95 -4.94
N ARG A 575 -16.14 7.47 -5.43
CA ARG A 575 -16.57 7.36 -6.83
C ARG A 575 -16.59 8.74 -7.45
N VAL A 576 -15.83 8.93 -8.52
CA VAL A 576 -15.89 10.14 -9.34
C VAL A 576 -16.70 9.88 -10.61
N ARG A 577 -17.42 10.90 -11.08
CA ARG A 577 -18.16 10.85 -12.34
C ARG A 577 -17.75 12.03 -13.22
N ASP A 578 -17.67 11.78 -14.52
CA ASP A 578 -17.48 12.82 -15.53
C ASP A 578 -18.80 13.25 -16.21
N ASN A 579 -18.70 14.24 -17.09
CA ASN A 579 -19.81 14.72 -17.90
C ASN A 579 -20.23 13.78 -19.05
N GLN A 580 -19.63 12.59 -19.15
CA GLN A 580 -20.03 11.48 -20.05
C GLN A 580 -20.67 10.33 -19.25
N ASN A 581 -20.95 10.56 -17.97
CA ASN A 581 -21.50 9.59 -17.02
C ASN A 581 -20.60 8.37 -16.75
N LYS A 582 -19.33 8.41 -17.13
CA LYS A 582 -18.34 7.39 -16.77
C LYS A 582 -17.91 7.54 -15.32
N THR A 583 -17.52 6.44 -14.71
CA THR A 583 -17.20 6.40 -13.28
C THR A 583 -15.89 5.69 -13.02
N GLY A 584 -15.09 6.29 -12.14
CA GLY A 584 -13.90 5.68 -11.56
C GLY A 584 -14.07 5.57 -10.07
N THR A 585 -13.47 4.54 -9.47
CA THR A 585 -13.49 4.32 -8.03
C THR A 585 -12.10 4.11 -7.48
N ASP A 586 -11.86 4.57 -6.26
CA ASP A 586 -10.66 4.29 -5.48
C ASP A 586 -11.03 4.10 -4.02
N THR A 587 -10.44 3.09 -3.37
CA THR A 587 -10.73 2.73 -1.99
C THR A 587 -9.49 2.88 -1.14
N ILE A 588 -9.62 3.60 -0.02
CA ILE A 588 -8.61 3.67 1.03
C ILE A 588 -9.16 3.05 2.32
N TYR A 589 -8.26 2.70 3.22
CA TYR A 589 -8.61 2.17 4.53
C TYR A 589 -8.40 3.21 5.62
N VAL A 590 -9.42 3.42 6.45
CA VAL A 590 -9.37 4.28 7.64
C VAL A 590 -9.27 3.39 8.88
N SER A 591 -8.14 3.45 9.57
CA SER A 591 -7.90 2.75 10.85
C SER A 591 -8.30 3.63 12.03
N VAL A 592 -9.38 3.26 12.71
CA VAL A 592 -9.93 4.00 13.85
C VAL A 592 -9.43 3.41 15.16
N TYR A 593 -8.99 4.27 16.08
CA TYR A 593 -8.44 3.89 17.38
C TYR A 593 -8.98 4.74 18.53
N GLY A 594 -8.85 4.25 19.77
CA GLY A 594 -9.21 5.01 20.97
C GLY A 594 -10.71 5.14 21.23
N ALA A 595 -11.55 4.31 20.61
CA ALA A 595 -12.97 4.23 20.93
C ALA A 595 -13.19 3.67 22.34
N THR A 596 -14.28 4.11 22.97
CA THR A 596 -14.75 3.58 24.26
C THR A 596 -15.92 2.63 24.02
N THR A 597 -15.84 1.43 24.59
CA THR A 597 -16.93 0.45 24.52
C THR A 597 -18.10 0.86 25.37
N THR A 598 -19.28 0.94 24.75
CA THR A 598 -20.55 1.16 25.43
C THR A 598 -21.55 0.10 25.03
N PHE A 599 -22.43 -0.26 25.94
CA PHE A 599 -23.57 -1.12 25.68
C PHE A 599 -24.80 -0.53 26.37
N THR A 600 -25.73 0.03 25.58
CA THR A 600 -26.82 0.89 26.03
C THR A 600 -28.18 0.49 25.46
N GLY A 601 -28.29 -0.70 24.84
CA GLY A 601 -29.56 -1.20 24.29
C GLY A 601 -30.68 -1.30 25.33
N ASN A 602 -31.92 -1.25 24.84
CA ASN A 602 -33.11 -1.39 25.68
C ASN A 602 -33.17 -2.80 26.28
N ALA A 603 -33.61 -2.87 27.55
CA ALA A 603 -33.79 -4.14 28.22
C ALA A 603 -34.80 -5.03 27.48
N VAL A 604 -34.55 -6.34 27.50
CA VAL A 604 -35.38 -7.39 26.92
C VAL A 604 -35.91 -8.29 28.04
N SER A 605 -37.01 -9.01 27.78
CA SER A 605 -37.58 -9.97 28.72
C SER A 605 -37.87 -11.29 28.01
N GLY A 606 -37.64 -12.40 28.70
CA GLY A 606 -37.91 -13.73 28.19
C GLY A 606 -38.15 -14.71 29.32
N ASP A 607 -39.00 -15.68 29.04
CA ASP A 607 -39.41 -16.71 29.98
C ASP A 607 -38.33 -17.78 30.17
N GLN A 608 -38.31 -18.41 31.34
CA GLN A 608 -37.55 -19.63 31.58
C GLN A 608 -37.80 -20.69 30.48
N GLY A 609 -36.77 -21.46 30.14
CA GLY A 609 -36.87 -22.51 29.11
C GLY A 609 -36.88 -22.00 27.66
N THR A 610 -36.81 -20.69 27.41
CA THR A 610 -36.86 -20.11 26.06
C THR A 610 -35.49 -19.75 25.49
N ILE A 611 -35.43 -19.60 24.17
CA ILE A 611 -34.31 -18.96 23.47
C ILE A 611 -34.77 -17.59 23.00
N LEU A 612 -34.14 -16.53 23.50
CA LEU A 612 -34.51 -15.15 23.23
C LEU A 612 -33.45 -14.46 22.35
N PRO A 613 -33.72 -14.17 21.07
CA PRO A 613 -32.83 -13.34 20.28
C PRO A 613 -32.82 -11.90 20.81
N PHE A 614 -31.65 -11.26 20.79
CA PHE A 614 -31.50 -9.87 21.22
C PHE A 614 -30.55 -9.11 20.32
N THR A 615 -30.64 -7.79 20.37
CA THR A 615 -29.75 -6.88 19.65
C THR A 615 -28.98 -6.04 20.65
N MET A 616 -27.65 -6.02 20.54
CA MET A 616 -26.84 -5.07 21.30
C MET A 616 -26.78 -3.75 20.55
N ILE A 617 -26.89 -2.65 21.28
CA ILE A 617 -26.74 -1.28 20.77
C ILE A 617 -25.71 -0.56 21.64
N GLY A 618 -24.80 0.17 21.02
CA GLY A 618 -23.75 0.91 21.73
C GLY A 618 -22.69 1.45 20.78
N THR A 619 -21.44 1.49 21.26
CA THR A 619 -20.27 1.93 20.49
C THR A 619 -19.11 0.98 20.71
N ASN A 620 -18.18 0.93 19.76
CA ASN A 620 -17.01 0.07 19.80
C ASN A 620 -17.36 -1.43 19.83
N LEU A 621 -18.42 -1.81 19.11
CA LEU A 621 -18.90 -3.19 19.03
C LEU A 621 -18.48 -3.90 17.73
N LYS A 622 -17.74 -3.23 16.83
CA LYS A 622 -17.32 -3.76 15.52
C LYS A 622 -16.56 -5.08 15.63
N ASN A 623 -15.73 -5.24 16.67
CA ASN A 623 -14.92 -6.43 16.89
C ASN A 623 -15.52 -7.39 17.94
N VAL A 624 -16.83 -7.33 18.18
CA VAL A 624 -17.54 -8.40 18.90
C VAL A 624 -17.76 -9.53 17.91
N THR A 625 -16.82 -10.48 17.86
CA THR A 625 -16.77 -11.54 16.83
C THR A 625 -17.13 -12.93 17.33
N SER A 626 -17.31 -13.08 18.65
CA SER A 626 -17.68 -14.35 19.29
C SER A 626 -18.72 -14.11 20.38
N SER A 627 -19.67 -15.05 20.56
CA SER A 627 -20.62 -15.03 21.66
C SER A 627 -19.93 -15.04 23.04
N SER A 628 -18.73 -15.62 23.14
CA SER A 628 -17.93 -15.63 24.38
C SER A 628 -17.49 -14.23 24.86
N MET A 629 -17.54 -13.22 23.99
CA MET A 629 -17.28 -11.83 24.34
C MET A 629 -18.49 -11.17 25.03
N VAL A 630 -19.65 -11.84 25.06
CA VAL A 630 -20.87 -11.37 25.72
C VAL A 630 -21.23 -12.32 26.84
N GLN A 631 -21.35 -11.79 28.05
CA GLN A 631 -21.47 -12.59 29.27
C GLN A 631 -22.65 -12.09 30.09
N VAL A 632 -23.46 -13.01 30.60
CA VAL A 632 -24.44 -12.72 31.65
C VAL A 632 -23.69 -12.78 32.98
N THR A 633 -23.64 -11.65 33.69
CA THR A 633 -22.75 -11.47 34.86
C THR A 633 -23.46 -11.53 36.21
N THR A 634 -24.79 -11.57 36.22
CA THR A 634 -25.59 -11.77 37.44
C THR A 634 -26.65 -12.85 37.19
N GLY A 635 -27.08 -13.51 38.26
CA GLY A 635 -27.99 -14.64 38.17
C GLY A 635 -27.31 -15.93 37.66
N THR A 636 -28.11 -16.99 37.52
CA THR A 636 -27.68 -18.31 37.02
C THR A 636 -28.64 -18.81 35.93
N GLY A 637 -28.21 -19.79 35.14
CA GLY A 637 -29.06 -20.46 34.16
C GLY A 637 -29.29 -19.70 32.84
N VAL A 638 -28.57 -18.60 32.58
CA VAL A 638 -28.61 -17.92 31.28
C VAL A 638 -27.25 -18.00 30.60
N THR A 639 -27.23 -18.43 29.34
CA THR A 639 -26.03 -18.43 28.49
C THR A 639 -26.26 -17.66 27.20
N VAL A 640 -25.19 -17.20 26.55
CA VAL A 640 -25.25 -16.50 25.25
C VAL A 640 -24.78 -17.43 24.15
N THR A 641 -25.57 -17.55 23.09
CA THR A 641 -25.26 -18.37 21.91
C THR A 641 -25.43 -17.57 20.62
N GLY A 642 -25.06 -18.18 19.49
CA GLY A 642 -25.14 -17.57 18.16
C GLY A 642 -23.81 -16.99 17.67
N THR A 643 -23.85 -16.38 16.49
CA THR A 643 -22.70 -15.74 15.85
C THR A 643 -22.98 -14.24 15.79
N PRO A 644 -22.19 -13.41 16.49
CA PRO A 644 -22.33 -11.96 16.38
C PRO A 644 -22.23 -11.46 14.95
N ILE A 645 -23.12 -10.54 14.58
CA ILE A 645 -23.09 -9.81 13.32
C ILE A 645 -23.09 -8.31 13.65
N PRO A 646 -21.90 -7.71 13.85
CA PRO A 646 -21.77 -6.26 13.98
C PRO A 646 -22.12 -5.54 12.66
N ASN A 647 -22.78 -4.39 12.73
CA ASN A 647 -22.97 -3.54 11.55
C ASN A 647 -21.67 -2.82 11.12
N SER A 648 -21.69 -2.15 9.96
CA SER A 648 -20.54 -1.43 9.37
C SER A 648 -19.83 -0.53 10.38
N LEU A 649 -20.60 0.25 11.15
CA LEU A 649 -20.11 1.21 12.15
C LEU A 649 -19.82 0.63 13.55
N GLY A 650 -20.12 -0.65 13.79
CA GLY A 650 -19.97 -1.27 15.10
C GLY A 650 -20.83 -0.62 16.19
N THR A 651 -21.99 -0.09 15.83
CA THR A 651 -22.97 0.49 16.75
C THR A 651 -24.08 -0.47 17.14
N GLN A 652 -24.22 -1.56 16.39
CA GLN A 652 -25.20 -2.61 16.62
C GLN A 652 -24.58 -3.98 16.40
N VAL A 653 -25.00 -4.97 17.19
CA VAL A 653 -24.66 -6.38 16.98
C VAL A 653 -25.93 -7.22 17.06
N THR A 654 -26.17 -7.99 16.00
CA THR A 654 -27.28 -8.96 15.90
C THR A 654 -26.72 -10.40 15.87
N GLY A 655 -27.57 -11.41 15.69
CA GLY A 655 -27.15 -12.82 15.56
C GLY A 655 -26.84 -13.54 16.88
N LEU A 656 -27.09 -12.89 18.01
CA LEU A 656 -26.97 -13.46 19.35
C LEU A 656 -28.33 -13.79 19.96
N SER A 657 -28.34 -14.78 20.85
CA SER A 657 -29.52 -15.16 21.62
C SER A 657 -29.15 -15.57 23.03
N PHE A 658 -30.01 -15.26 23.99
CA PHE A 658 -29.97 -15.86 25.32
C PHE A 658 -30.61 -17.24 25.26
N VAL A 659 -29.95 -18.23 25.84
CA VAL A 659 -30.56 -19.52 26.17
C VAL A 659 -30.87 -19.45 27.66
N ILE A 660 -32.15 -19.36 27.99
CA ILE A 660 -32.65 -19.23 29.36
C ILE A 660 -33.07 -20.62 29.82
N ALA A 661 -32.35 -21.20 30.78
CA ALA A 661 -32.68 -22.51 31.33
C ALA A 661 -34.01 -22.48 32.08
N ALA A 662 -34.66 -23.65 32.22
CA ALA A 662 -35.91 -23.78 32.96
C ALA A 662 -35.74 -23.41 34.46
N ASP A 663 -34.53 -23.53 34.99
CA ASP A 663 -34.16 -23.21 36.37
C ASP A 663 -33.37 -21.88 36.49
N ALA A 664 -33.38 -21.04 35.45
CA ALA A 664 -32.69 -19.75 35.48
C ALA A 664 -33.24 -18.85 36.59
N SER A 665 -32.37 -18.11 37.29
CA SER A 665 -32.81 -17.21 38.36
C SER A 665 -33.76 -16.15 37.81
N LEU A 666 -34.90 -15.89 38.47
CA LEU A 666 -35.84 -14.85 38.05
C LEU A 666 -35.31 -13.43 38.30
N GLY A 667 -35.85 -12.45 37.57
CA GLY A 667 -35.52 -11.03 37.74
C GLY A 667 -34.46 -10.52 36.77
N GLY A 668 -33.79 -9.43 37.13
CA GLY A 668 -32.86 -8.72 36.26
C GLY A 668 -31.45 -9.34 36.21
N HIS A 669 -30.93 -9.49 34.99
CA HIS A 669 -29.58 -9.95 34.69
C HIS A 669 -28.78 -8.86 34.00
N ASN A 670 -27.57 -8.64 34.49
CA ASN A 670 -26.59 -7.76 33.89
C ASN A 670 -25.90 -8.48 32.74
N VAL A 671 -25.74 -7.79 31.63
CA VAL A 671 -25.07 -8.34 30.45
C VAL A 671 -23.86 -7.49 30.13
N ARG A 672 -22.70 -8.12 30.02
CA ARG A 672 -21.41 -7.49 29.80
C ARG A 672 -20.84 -7.90 28.46
N VAL A 673 -20.40 -6.92 27.69
CA VAL A 673 -19.52 -7.12 26.53
C VAL A 673 -18.07 -6.86 26.95
N SER A 674 -17.13 -7.70 26.51
CA SER A 674 -15.71 -7.56 26.81
C SER A 674 -14.83 -8.23 25.78
N ASN A 675 -13.91 -7.47 25.21
CA ASN A 675 -12.87 -7.93 24.29
C ASN A 675 -11.61 -7.05 24.44
N SER A 676 -10.70 -7.11 23.46
CA SER A 676 -9.49 -6.26 23.43
C SER A 676 -9.79 -4.77 23.25
N ASP A 677 -10.96 -4.40 22.76
CA ASP A 677 -11.35 -3.00 22.55
C ASP A 677 -11.89 -2.33 23.81
N GLY A 678 -12.25 -3.12 24.82
CA GLY A 678 -12.76 -2.62 26.09
C GLY A 678 -13.86 -3.50 26.65
N ASN A 679 -14.54 -2.98 27.67
CA ASN A 679 -15.67 -3.64 28.28
C ASN A 679 -16.77 -2.65 28.66
N SER A 680 -18.01 -3.14 28.68
CA SER A 680 -19.17 -2.38 29.13
C SER A 680 -20.23 -3.34 29.66
N THR A 681 -20.93 -2.94 30.73
CA THR A 681 -22.01 -3.72 31.33
C THR A 681 -23.30 -2.92 31.27
N ASN A 682 -24.35 -3.52 30.71
CA ASN A 682 -25.70 -3.01 30.78
C ASN A 682 -26.43 -3.71 31.94
N VAL A 683 -26.88 -2.91 32.91
CA VAL A 683 -27.46 -3.39 34.17
C VAL A 683 -28.92 -3.72 33.96
N ASN A 684 -29.36 -4.90 34.43
CA ASN A 684 -30.72 -5.41 34.23
C ASN A 684 -31.16 -5.41 32.76
N PHE A 685 -30.25 -5.72 31.83
CA PHE A 685 -30.54 -5.75 30.40
C PHE A 685 -31.50 -6.89 30.03
N LEU A 686 -31.37 -8.06 30.66
CA LEU A 686 -32.33 -9.15 30.51
C LEU A 686 -33.19 -9.22 31.77
N THR A 687 -34.50 -9.36 31.63
CA THR A 687 -35.39 -9.74 32.72
C THR A 687 -35.92 -11.14 32.46
N VAL A 688 -35.51 -12.10 33.27
CA VAL A 688 -36.03 -13.47 33.21
C VAL A 688 -37.33 -13.54 34.01
N THR A 689 -38.39 -13.92 33.32
CA THR A 689 -39.71 -14.20 33.88
C THR A 689 -39.91 -15.70 34.04
N GLN A 690 -40.79 -16.08 34.95
CA GLN A 690 -41.17 -17.48 35.09
C GLN A 690 -41.89 -17.91 33.82
N ALA A 691 -41.56 -19.09 33.30
CA ALA A 691 -42.32 -19.65 32.19
C ALA A 691 -43.78 -19.81 32.61
N PRO A 692 -44.75 -19.55 31.72
CA PRO A 692 -46.12 -19.97 31.95
C PRO A 692 -46.08 -21.46 32.26
N VAL A 693 -46.41 -21.84 33.49
CA VAL A 693 -46.56 -23.24 33.84
C VAL A 693 -47.75 -23.72 33.02
N ALA A 694 -47.53 -24.67 32.09
CA ALA A 694 -48.66 -25.38 31.51
C ALA A 694 -49.31 -26.14 32.66
N CYS A 695 -50.44 -25.64 33.15
CA CYS A 695 -51.20 -26.23 34.24
C CYS A 695 -52.19 -27.21 33.64
N PRO A 696 -51.90 -28.52 33.65
CA PRO A 696 -52.84 -29.50 33.13
C PRO A 696 -54.04 -29.48 34.07
N GLY A 697 -55.16 -28.90 33.62
CA GLY A 697 -56.37 -28.74 34.44
C GLY A 697 -56.84 -27.31 34.70
N ASP A 698 -56.09 -26.25 34.36
CA ASP A 698 -56.69 -24.89 34.30
C ASP A 698 -57.44 -24.78 32.97
N LEU A 699 -58.67 -25.26 32.95
CA LEU A 699 -59.48 -25.39 31.74
C LEU A 699 -60.15 -24.07 31.36
N ASN A 700 -60.17 -23.10 32.26
CA ASN A 700 -60.78 -21.80 32.06
C ASN A 700 -59.76 -20.64 31.87
N ASN A 701 -58.47 -20.91 32.09
CA ASN A 701 -57.32 -19.99 32.01
C ASN A 701 -57.35 -18.82 33.02
N ASP A 702 -57.82 -19.05 34.24
CA ASP A 702 -57.88 -18.02 35.29
C ASP A 702 -56.75 -18.08 36.31
N THR A 703 -55.74 -18.93 36.07
CA THR A 703 -54.55 -19.15 36.92
C THR A 703 -54.81 -19.91 38.23
N PHE A 704 -55.98 -20.54 38.35
CA PHE A 704 -56.28 -21.51 39.39
C PHE A 704 -56.69 -22.84 38.76
N VAL A 705 -56.54 -23.93 39.51
CA VAL A 705 -57.15 -25.22 39.16
C VAL A 705 -58.13 -25.52 40.27
N ASP A 706 -59.37 -25.08 40.10
CA ASP A 706 -60.39 -25.10 41.15
C ASP A 706 -61.74 -25.68 40.68
N ASP A 707 -62.77 -25.56 41.50
CA ASP A 707 -64.10 -26.12 41.23
C ASP A 707 -64.65 -25.68 39.86
N ALA A 708 -64.29 -24.50 39.36
CA ALA A 708 -64.69 -24.00 38.04
C ALA A 708 -64.08 -24.83 36.91
N ASP A 709 -62.81 -25.24 37.04
CA ASP A 709 -62.15 -26.13 36.09
C ASP A 709 -62.67 -27.56 36.21
N PHE A 710 -62.97 -28.01 37.42
CA PHE A 710 -63.51 -29.35 37.62
C PHE A 710 -64.87 -29.52 36.91
N VAL A 711 -65.70 -28.47 36.86
CA VAL A 711 -66.96 -28.49 36.10
C VAL A 711 -66.71 -28.68 34.60
N LEU A 712 -65.68 -28.03 34.06
CA LEU A 712 -65.28 -28.19 32.66
C LEU A 712 -64.70 -29.58 32.38
N PHE A 713 -63.89 -30.09 33.32
CA PHE A 713 -63.29 -31.42 33.23
C PHE A 713 -64.37 -32.51 33.27
N ALA A 714 -65.28 -32.46 34.24
CA ALA A 714 -66.35 -33.43 34.41
C ALA A 714 -67.28 -33.49 33.18
N ALA A 715 -67.59 -32.34 32.58
CA ALA A 715 -68.41 -32.28 31.37
C ALA A 715 -67.73 -32.95 30.16
N ALA A 716 -66.41 -32.82 30.02
CA ALA A 716 -65.64 -33.49 28.98
C ALA A 716 -65.44 -34.98 29.27
N TYR A 717 -65.19 -35.34 30.53
CA TYR A 717 -65.05 -36.72 31.00
C TYR A 717 -66.34 -37.54 30.76
N ASP A 718 -67.52 -36.93 30.95
CA ASP A 718 -68.81 -37.56 30.64
C ASP A 718 -68.98 -37.89 29.14
N LEU A 719 -68.27 -37.18 28.24
CA LEU A 719 -68.28 -37.42 26.80
C LEU A 719 -67.26 -38.48 26.36
N LEU A 720 -66.16 -38.63 27.11
CA LEU A 720 -65.08 -39.60 26.94
C LEU A 720 -64.27 -39.50 25.63
N ASP A 721 -64.89 -39.42 24.45
CA ASP A 721 -64.20 -39.43 23.15
C ASP A 721 -63.98 -38.01 22.62
N CYS A 722 -62.72 -37.63 22.37
CA CYS A 722 -62.38 -36.32 21.82
C CYS A 722 -62.95 -36.05 20.42
N ASN A 723 -63.46 -37.06 19.71
CA ASN A 723 -64.15 -36.91 18.43
C ASN A 723 -65.66 -36.66 18.57
N ASP A 724 -66.22 -36.68 19.78
CA ASP A 724 -67.63 -36.39 19.98
C ASP A 724 -67.95 -34.94 19.52
N PRO A 725 -68.99 -34.72 18.69
CA PRO A 725 -69.33 -33.38 18.19
C PRO A 725 -69.68 -32.35 19.27
N SER A 726 -70.02 -32.81 20.49
CA SER A 726 -70.32 -31.97 21.65
C SER A 726 -69.10 -31.72 22.54
N MET A 727 -67.97 -32.38 22.29
CA MET A 727 -66.70 -32.14 22.98
C MET A 727 -66.23 -30.70 22.69
N PRO A 728 -65.78 -29.94 23.71
CA PRO A 728 -65.18 -28.63 23.49
C PRO A 728 -64.03 -28.70 22.48
N VAL A 729 -63.95 -27.69 21.61
CA VAL A 729 -62.97 -27.64 20.51
C VAL A 729 -61.55 -27.78 21.08
N GLY A 730 -60.81 -28.77 20.57
CA GLY A 730 -59.44 -29.07 20.98
C GLY A 730 -59.32 -30.06 22.13
N CYS A 731 -60.43 -30.60 22.66
CA CYS A 731 -60.46 -31.58 23.76
C CYS A 731 -59.55 -31.19 24.95
N PRO A 732 -59.77 -30.03 25.58
CA PRO A 732 -58.82 -29.46 26.54
C PRO A 732 -58.65 -30.29 27.82
N ALA A 733 -59.55 -31.24 28.08
CA ALA A 733 -59.49 -32.13 29.24
C ALA A 733 -58.77 -33.47 28.97
N ASP A 734 -58.32 -33.74 27.73
CA ASP A 734 -57.41 -34.85 27.42
C ASP A 734 -55.98 -34.41 27.78
N LEU A 735 -55.64 -34.58 29.05
CA LEU A 735 -54.41 -34.07 29.64
C LEU A 735 -53.19 -34.94 29.30
N ASN A 736 -53.41 -36.17 28.85
CA ASN A 736 -52.36 -37.09 28.42
C ASN A 736 -52.20 -37.19 26.88
N ASN A 737 -53.13 -36.60 26.12
CA ASN A 737 -53.21 -36.55 24.65
C ASN A 737 -53.38 -37.91 23.96
N ASP A 738 -54.15 -38.84 24.54
CA ASP A 738 -54.45 -40.15 23.92
C ASP A 738 -55.76 -40.18 23.12
N GLY A 739 -56.48 -39.05 23.07
CA GLY A 739 -57.74 -38.88 22.36
C GLY A 739 -58.97 -39.26 23.17
N LEU A 740 -58.81 -39.58 24.46
CA LEU A 740 -59.90 -39.82 25.40
C LEU A 740 -59.79 -38.86 26.60
N VAL A 741 -60.90 -38.61 27.28
CA VAL A 741 -60.95 -37.92 28.58
C VAL A 741 -61.40 -38.95 29.61
N ASP A 742 -60.46 -39.66 30.22
CA ASP A 742 -60.74 -40.79 31.10
C ASP A 742 -60.03 -40.73 32.46
N ASP A 743 -60.07 -41.82 33.22
CA ASP A 743 -59.45 -41.91 34.55
C ASP A 743 -57.96 -41.52 34.55
N SER A 744 -57.27 -41.73 33.43
CA SER A 744 -55.87 -41.37 33.23
C SER A 744 -55.68 -39.85 33.24
N ASP A 745 -56.59 -39.10 32.61
CA ASP A 745 -56.62 -37.64 32.65
C ASP A 745 -57.08 -37.13 33.99
N PHE A 746 -58.03 -37.81 34.64
CA PHE A 746 -58.49 -37.43 35.97
C PHE A 746 -57.38 -37.51 37.02
N VAL A 747 -56.48 -38.49 36.92
CA VAL A 747 -55.29 -38.56 37.80
C VAL A 747 -54.38 -37.35 37.61
N ILE A 748 -54.23 -36.87 36.37
CA ILE A 748 -53.44 -35.67 36.05
C ILE A 748 -54.16 -34.42 36.59
N PHE A 749 -55.47 -34.30 36.34
CA PHE A 749 -56.31 -33.20 36.80
C PHE A 749 -56.34 -33.10 38.33
N ALA A 750 -56.59 -34.20 39.03
CA ALA A 750 -56.67 -34.24 40.49
C ALA A 750 -55.35 -33.83 41.16
N THR A 751 -54.22 -34.19 40.54
CA THR A 751 -52.89 -33.77 41.02
C THR A 751 -52.70 -32.25 40.90
N ALA A 752 -53.19 -31.65 39.81
CA ALA A 752 -53.15 -30.20 39.62
C ALA A 752 -54.15 -29.46 40.52
N TYR A 753 -55.35 -30.03 40.70
CA TYR A 753 -56.40 -29.52 41.57
C TYR A 753 -55.98 -29.46 43.04
N ASP A 754 -55.33 -30.52 43.54
CA ASP A 754 -54.79 -30.55 44.92
C ASP A 754 -53.69 -29.51 45.18
N ALA A 755 -53.00 -29.06 44.13
CA ALA A 755 -52.01 -28.00 44.23
C ALA A 755 -52.63 -26.60 44.33
N PHE A 756 -53.90 -26.42 43.90
CA PHE A 756 -54.77 -25.23 43.91
C PHE A 756 -54.24 -23.98 43.17
N LEU A 757 -52.93 -23.77 43.11
CA LEU A 757 -52.29 -22.65 42.44
C LEU A 757 -51.72 -23.09 41.09
N CYS A 758 -51.92 -22.25 40.07
CA CYS A 758 -51.15 -22.25 38.84
C CYS A 758 -50.14 -21.08 38.88
N PRO A 759 -48.96 -21.25 39.52
CA PRO A 759 -47.98 -20.18 39.70
C PRO A 759 -47.26 -19.73 38.42
#